data_AF-A0A3C1Z4H1-F1
#
_entry.id   AF-A0A3C1Z4H1-F1
#
_cell.length_a   1.000
_cell.length_b   1.000
_cell.length_c   1.000
_cell.angle_alpha   90.00
_cell.angle_beta   90.00
_cell.angle_gamma   90.00
#
_symmetry.space_group_name_H-M   'P 1'
#
loop_
_entity.id
_entity.type
_entity.pdbx_description
1 polymer ?
#
loop_
_entity_poly.entity_id
_entity_poly.type
_entity_poly.pdbx_seq_one_letter_code
_entity_poly.pdbx_strand_id
1 'polypeptide(L)'
;MAQKQSGAVSWATSEGWDVQAASTTRGGRRTAAEPPDPFLKNLTATKRWQIEQTLIATPKVRRGEAVAAPLTLDVEGAPDDIYVVMTRYASGAVRFHMPSEPARRGRRRGSRTLYRFSIPVPAAPAPEAGVRRGFLSSAIKTVVLKVAGKVADYALAKLALLWETATWKLKGRREGWLTVTPEGLSRKAALPAADFQTLSPTGRHLLFLHGTFSSTAAAFKGLAKTPGSNGKTLFEELKEVYENRIYGFDHFTLSRTPEENVRMLLEALPDRRTTFDVITHSRGGLVLRHLVERRDRFGSLVDRFAVGRAVLVASPNGGTPLASPDHVTQYTNWLSNVMELFPDNPFTTGVEFVSEALSWMARRLVGSLPGLASMDNNGEIIQALQAAPGPPSEAYSALVANFEPDGALLQRIIDAGADLFFPTANDLVVPTEGGWRVDPGAGAAVIPGTRVGCFGLGGNLPQLKAVNHVNFFDDPGTVDFLVRALHGQAQPVTPIDIAHDLPSGRRRGVARVEAPSPAAASKPRVEPTVPRAIASPIQVQAPAEAQTAAPEPEDVFHLALLAPTQGADVAQLIATFRNARVMEYLHTGGKARAAAAQRRGSADAATTQWDLIKAGQAHIQGYIDGDPAYPQLPDEAALQRMGGALFEALFPDQVRRLYDAARSEQVNRRLNLIFTSDIGWIADQSWEFIYDPDRRTFLALEEVNFTRNVLTAIPAERIPARNGMRILVVVAQPLGLGTLSVEEEADVIRSGFRRLLDAGLAQVELLLDATPELLHRRLESAEAPFDVLHFIGHGEYQEQNDCGYLIFENQDGGEQRLDSSTLRQIVCRRGIRLVCLNACETGRGGRQDFSRGVAQALIAGGVPAVVANQYPVLDVSATAFSRHFYWALAMGHSIGDAAREARVSVNYSISGEAIDWAVPVVFARNPAQQLCLPRTAADYERTRSAAVRSRRRAVGDRVRIGIWNAHRMIPHLPDICTRLTEAQTHYAFETVSFPAPIGTWRREQDKDQAFVVAETLYERLKSKPKELAVDQLICMINFPLKDARTRYLYYWRRDPLIVTSTFELLEQLNEREFTVERMMAHLAAAVVAGIPPHPRRVGPADCPLYYNSERNIRSIAGRLTFCANCRKQFKGKNGQERLQAAQHILAAYP
;
A
#
# COMPACT_ATOMS: atom_id res chain seq x y z
N MET A 1 34.51 -3.13 -29.96
CA MET A 1 35.57 -4.15 -29.97
C MET A 1 36.18 -4.22 -28.58
N ALA A 2 35.95 -5.30 -27.82
CA ALA A 2 36.40 -5.43 -26.43
C ALA A 2 37.89 -5.85 -26.38
N GLN A 3 38.68 -5.14 -25.56
CA GLN A 3 40.07 -5.48 -25.27
C GLN A 3 40.15 -6.82 -24.52
N LYS A 4 40.72 -7.84 -25.17
CA LYS A 4 41.16 -9.09 -24.53
C LYS A 4 42.53 -8.86 -23.89
N GLN A 5 42.62 -8.84 -22.56
CA GLN A 5 43.90 -9.04 -21.86
C GLN A 5 43.73 -9.97 -20.65
N SER A 6 44.83 -10.65 -20.36
CA SER A 6 44.93 -12.02 -19.86
C SER A 6 44.67 -12.24 -18.37
N GLY A 7 43.75 -13.15 -18.09
CA GLY A 7 43.58 -13.90 -16.84
C GLY A 7 42.35 -14.78 -17.01
N ALA A 8 42.54 -16.07 -17.34
CA ALA A 8 41.59 -17.20 -17.58
C ALA A 8 40.13 -16.98 -18.05
N VAL A 9 39.44 -15.94 -17.59
CA VAL A 9 38.07 -15.51 -17.88
C VAL A 9 38.08 -14.32 -18.85
N SER A 10 37.42 -14.45 -20.01
CA SER A 10 37.08 -13.29 -20.85
C SER A 10 35.99 -12.48 -20.15
N TRP A 11 36.20 -11.17 -20.02
CA TRP A 11 35.18 -10.28 -19.49
C TRP A 11 34.91 -9.07 -20.39
N ALA A 12 33.67 -8.58 -20.36
CA ALA A 12 33.23 -7.38 -21.07
C ALA A 12 32.35 -6.53 -20.15
N THR A 13 32.40 -5.21 -20.33
CA THR A 13 31.64 -4.25 -19.51
C THR A 13 30.81 -3.31 -20.36
N SER A 14 29.78 -2.71 -19.78
CA SER A 14 28.93 -1.71 -20.42
C SER A 14 29.69 -0.40 -20.70
N GLU A 15 29.24 0.35 -21.70
CA GLU A 15 29.79 1.69 -22.01
C GLU A 15 29.67 2.62 -20.79
N GLY A 16 30.69 3.45 -20.53
CA GLY A 16 30.73 4.38 -19.39
C GLY A 16 31.61 3.97 -18.20
N TRP A 17 32.21 2.78 -18.23
CA TRP A 17 33.17 2.33 -17.21
C TRP A 17 34.59 2.19 -17.77
N ASP A 18 35.59 2.54 -16.95
CA ASP A 18 36.95 2.07 -17.13
C ASP A 18 37.18 0.94 -16.14
N VAL A 19 37.34 -0.27 -16.66
CA VAL A 19 37.59 -1.44 -15.83
C VAL A 19 38.98 -1.93 -16.14
N GLN A 20 39.81 -2.02 -15.11
CA GLN A 20 41.18 -2.48 -15.23
C GLN A 20 41.34 -3.74 -14.40
N ALA A 21 41.98 -4.75 -14.99
CA ALA A 21 42.44 -5.90 -14.24
C ALA A 21 43.53 -5.44 -13.28
N ALA A 22 43.36 -5.71 -11.97
CA ALA A 22 44.45 -5.53 -11.03
C ALA A 22 45.55 -6.51 -11.44
N SER A 23 46.71 -6.01 -11.86
CA SER A 23 47.78 -6.87 -12.37
C SER A 23 48.27 -7.79 -11.27
N THR A 24 48.21 -9.09 -11.50
CA THR A 24 49.01 -10.05 -10.73
C THR A 24 50.46 -9.74 -11.08
N THR A 25 51.18 -9.08 -10.18
CA THR A 25 52.60 -8.74 -10.31
C THR A 25 53.42 -9.95 -10.74
N ARG A 26 53.71 -10.05 -12.04
CA ARG A 26 54.90 -10.73 -12.55
C ARG A 26 55.93 -9.65 -12.88
N GLY A 27 56.85 -9.46 -11.93
CA GLY A 27 58.16 -8.84 -12.16
C GLY A 27 58.20 -7.32 -12.35
N GLY A 28 58.82 -6.62 -11.39
CA GLY A 28 59.67 -5.48 -11.74
C GLY A 28 59.12 -4.06 -11.63
N ARG A 29 58.52 -3.67 -10.48
CA ARG A 29 58.76 -2.37 -9.81
C ARG A 29 57.91 -2.28 -8.54
N ARG A 30 58.54 -1.93 -7.41
CA ARG A 30 57.88 -1.75 -6.10
C ARG A 30 56.99 -0.50 -6.13
N THR A 31 55.73 -0.67 -6.51
CA THR A 31 54.63 0.08 -5.90
C THR A 31 54.11 -0.75 -4.73
N ALA A 32 53.82 -0.11 -3.60
CA ALA A 32 53.32 -0.81 -2.41
C ALA A 32 52.04 -1.59 -2.78
N ALA A 33 52.11 -2.92 -2.75
CA ALA A 33 50.96 -3.76 -3.00
C ALA A 33 49.92 -3.51 -1.90
N GLU A 34 48.72 -3.12 -2.30
CA GLU A 34 47.58 -2.97 -1.40
C GLU A 34 47.39 -4.30 -0.63
N PRO A 35 47.26 -4.28 0.71
CA PRO A 35 47.08 -5.51 1.48
C PRO A 35 45.85 -6.28 0.97
N PRO A 36 45.92 -7.62 0.88
CA PRO A 36 44.79 -8.42 0.40
C PRO A 36 43.58 -8.23 1.32
N ASP A 37 42.41 -8.06 0.71
CA ASP A 37 41.12 -7.92 1.40
C ASP A 37 40.96 -9.04 2.45
N PRO A 38 40.82 -8.70 3.74
CA PRO A 38 40.76 -9.69 4.82
C PRO A 38 39.61 -10.69 4.65
N PHE A 39 38.46 -10.25 4.12
CA PHE A 39 37.31 -11.10 3.88
C PHE A 39 37.62 -12.11 2.76
N LEU A 40 38.19 -11.67 1.64
CA LEU A 40 38.57 -12.55 0.53
C LEU A 40 39.69 -13.53 0.91
N LYS A 41 40.64 -13.10 1.73
CA LYS A 41 41.69 -13.97 2.28
C LYS A 41 41.06 -15.11 3.10
N ASN A 42 40.08 -14.79 3.94
CA ASN A 42 39.36 -15.80 4.73
C ASN A 42 38.45 -16.67 3.85
N LEU A 43 37.79 -16.10 2.84
CA LEU A 43 36.91 -16.83 1.92
C LEU A 43 37.71 -17.85 1.08
N THR A 44 38.86 -17.46 0.52
CA THR A 44 39.73 -18.35 -0.27
C THR A 44 40.48 -19.37 0.58
N ALA A 45 40.76 -19.07 1.85
CA ALA A 45 41.33 -20.03 2.80
C ALA A 45 40.44 -21.28 2.98
N THR A 46 39.13 -21.19 2.70
CA THR A 46 38.22 -22.34 2.69
C THR A 46 38.51 -23.36 1.59
N LYS A 47 39.35 -23.02 0.60
CA LYS A 47 39.65 -23.81 -0.62
C LYS A 47 38.44 -24.13 -1.52
N ARG A 48 37.24 -23.63 -1.17
CA ARG A 48 36.00 -23.76 -1.96
C ARG A 48 35.90 -22.75 -3.09
N TRP A 49 36.60 -21.62 -2.94
CA TRP A 49 36.58 -20.52 -3.90
C TRP A 49 37.98 -20.19 -4.37
N GLN A 50 38.09 -19.96 -5.67
CA GLN A 50 39.28 -19.43 -6.31
C GLN A 50 38.98 -18.04 -6.85
N ILE A 51 39.89 -17.09 -6.60
CA ILE A 51 39.83 -15.77 -7.23
C ILE A 51 40.32 -15.94 -8.65
N GLU A 52 39.43 -15.79 -9.61
CA GLU A 52 39.75 -15.88 -11.04
C GLU A 52 40.28 -14.55 -11.56
N GLN A 53 39.64 -13.46 -11.15
CA GLN A 53 40.00 -12.13 -11.61
C GLN A 53 39.60 -11.07 -10.57
N THR A 54 40.51 -10.13 -10.31
CA THR A 54 40.19 -8.89 -9.59
C THR A 54 40.14 -7.73 -10.58
N LEU A 55 39.05 -6.97 -10.53
CA LEU A 55 38.73 -5.86 -11.42
C LEU A 55 38.54 -4.60 -10.57
N ILE A 56 39.20 -3.52 -10.96
CA ILE A 56 38.93 -2.19 -10.42
C ILE A 56 38.13 -1.45 -11.47
N ALA A 57 36.90 -1.09 -11.11
CA ALA A 57 36.00 -0.37 -11.98
C ALA A 57 35.91 1.09 -11.52
N THR A 58 36.33 2.01 -12.37
CA THR A 58 36.18 3.45 -12.19
C THR A 58 35.15 3.98 -13.18
N PRO A 59 34.17 4.76 -12.72
CA PRO A 59 33.19 5.36 -13.64
C PRO A 59 33.90 6.43 -14.48
N LYS A 60 33.65 6.48 -15.80
CA LYS A 60 34.22 7.49 -16.72
C LYS A 60 33.51 8.87 -16.63
N VAL A 61 32.86 9.15 -15.51
CA VAL A 61 31.97 10.30 -15.33
C VAL A 61 32.79 11.59 -15.11
N ARG A 62 32.53 12.63 -15.92
CA ARG A 62 33.07 13.98 -15.67
C ARG A 62 32.16 14.74 -14.70
N ARG A 63 32.74 15.67 -13.93
CA ARG A 63 32.03 16.45 -12.89
C ARG A 63 30.82 17.18 -13.52
N GLY A 64 29.61 16.75 -13.19
CA GLY A 64 28.35 17.31 -13.70
C GLY A 64 27.39 16.32 -14.38
N GLU A 65 27.78 15.06 -14.58
CA GLU A 65 26.91 14.00 -15.12
C GLU A 65 26.33 13.08 -14.03
N ALA A 66 25.15 12.50 -14.33
CA ALA A 66 24.34 11.63 -13.47
C ALA A 66 25.09 10.38 -12.96
N VAL A 67 24.53 9.75 -11.92
CA VAL A 67 25.07 8.53 -11.29
C VAL A 67 25.36 7.48 -12.37
N ALA A 68 26.57 6.90 -12.34
CA ALA A 68 27.01 5.95 -13.35
C ALA A 68 26.05 4.74 -13.44
N ALA A 69 25.68 4.33 -14.66
CA ALA A 69 24.85 3.16 -14.92
C ALA A 69 25.41 1.90 -14.23
N PRO A 70 24.56 0.91 -13.86
CA PRO A 70 25.02 -0.33 -13.22
C PRO A 70 26.15 -0.98 -14.02
N LEU A 71 27.21 -1.38 -13.34
CA LEU A 71 28.33 -2.07 -13.96
C LEU A 71 27.85 -3.47 -14.38
N THR A 72 27.70 -3.68 -15.69
CA THR A 72 27.44 -5.02 -16.23
C THR A 72 28.77 -5.72 -16.47
N LEU A 73 28.91 -6.96 -16.01
CA LEU A 73 30.10 -7.78 -16.20
C LEU A 73 29.72 -9.11 -16.83
N ASP A 74 30.17 -9.35 -18.06
CA ASP A 74 30.05 -10.65 -18.72
C ASP A 74 31.28 -11.50 -18.39
N VAL A 75 31.12 -12.78 -18.06
CA VAL A 75 32.17 -13.73 -17.66
C VAL A 75 32.01 -15.01 -18.47
N GLU A 76 33.04 -15.42 -19.21
CA GLU A 76 33.03 -16.67 -20.00
C GLU A 76 33.83 -17.79 -19.33
N GLY A 77 33.20 -18.96 -19.09
CA GLY A 77 33.84 -20.14 -18.48
C GLY A 77 33.42 -21.48 -19.08
N ALA A 78 33.88 -22.59 -18.49
CA ALA A 78 33.52 -23.94 -18.95
C ALA A 78 32.06 -24.30 -18.60
N PRO A 79 31.45 -25.32 -19.25
CA PRO A 79 30.06 -25.73 -19.01
C PRO A 79 29.73 -26.12 -17.56
N ASP A 80 30.71 -26.60 -16.81
CA ASP A 80 30.56 -27.06 -15.42
C ASP A 80 31.11 -26.04 -14.41
N ASP A 81 31.63 -24.89 -14.88
CA ASP A 81 32.14 -23.84 -14.01
C ASP A 81 30.99 -22.99 -13.47
N ILE A 82 31.09 -22.59 -12.21
CA ILE A 82 30.09 -21.73 -11.56
C ILE A 82 30.79 -20.50 -10.99
N TYR A 83 30.25 -19.32 -11.33
CA TYR A 83 30.82 -18.02 -10.98
C TYR A 83 29.88 -17.18 -10.11
N VAL A 84 30.47 -16.43 -9.19
CA VAL A 84 29.83 -15.39 -8.37
C VAL A 84 30.71 -14.15 -8.42
N VAL A 85 30.10 -12.96 -8.42
CA VAL A 85 30.84 -11.70 -8.39
C VAL A 85 30.67 -11.03 -7.04
N MET A 86 31.78 -10.75 -6.35
CA MET A 86 31.80 -9.98 -5.11
C MET A 86 32.20 -8.54 -5.39
N THR A 87 31.45 -7.57 -4.90
CA THR A 87 31.72 -6.14 -5.02
C THR A 87 31.95 -5.54 -3.64
N ARG A 88 33.02 -4.76 -3.49
CA ARG A 88 33.31 -3.95 -2.31
C ARG A 88 33.17 -2.48 -2.66
N TYR A 89 32.27 -1.80 -1.95
CA TYR A 89 32.00 -0.38 -2.10
C TYR A 89 32.91 0.49 -1.23
N ALA A 90 32.94 1.79 -1.53
CA ALA A 90 33.74 2.77 -0.80
C ALA A 90 33.34 2.94 0.66
N SER A 91 32.07 2.71 1.00
CA SER A 91 31.58 2.61 2.38
C SER A 91 32.11 1.39 3.12
N GLY A 92 32.83 0.48 2.45
CA GLY A 92 33.27 -0.80 3.01
C GLY A 92 32.18 -1.87 3.00
N ALA A 93 31.01 -1.61 2.42
CA ALA A 93 29.98 -2.62 2.25
C ALA A 93 30.36 -3.66 1.18
N VAL A 94 30.03 -4.93 1.42
CA VAL A 94 30.26 -6.05 0.51
C VAL A 94 28.93 -6.56 -0.03
N ARG A 95 28.85 -6.81 -1.34
CA ARG A 95 27.70 -7.46 -1.97
C ARG A 95 28.14 -8.57 -2.92
N PHE A 96 27.34 -9.62 -2.98
CA PHE A 96 27.48 -10.71 -3.92
C PHE A 96 26.40 -10.61 -4.99
N HIS A 97 26.82 -10.85 -6.23
CA HIS A 97 26.02 -10.75 -7.42
C HIS A 97 25.98 -12.12 -8.10
N MET A 98 24.76 -12.58 -8.35
CA MET A 98 24.49 -13.80 -9.10
C MET A 98 24.36 -13.48 -10.60
N PRO A 99 24.51 -14.47 -11.48
CA PRO A 99 24.25 -14.28 -12.89
C PRO A 99 22.79 -13.87 -13.10
N SER A 100 22.56 -12.67 -13.66
CA SER A 100 21.26 -12.07 -13.97
C SER A 100 20.47 -12.82 -15.05
N GLU A 101 21.16 -13.63 -15.87
CA GLU A 101 20.55 -14.49 -16.88
C GLU A 101 20.95 -15.96 -16.67
N PRO A 102 20.08 -16.93 -17.02
CA PRO A 102 20.47 -18.34 -17.10
C PRO A 102 21.61 -18.52 -18.10
N ALA A 103 22.60 -19.32 -17.70
CA ALA A 103 23.82 -19.52 -18.46
C ALA A 103 23.48 -20.04 -19.87
N ARG A 104 23.72 -19.22 -20.91
CA ARG A 104 23.37 -19.59 -22.29
C ARG A 104 24.48 -20.46 -22.85
N ARG A 105 24.17 -21.73 -23.16
CA ARG A 105 25.08 -22.60 -23.92
C ARG A 105 25.19 -22.06 -25.35
N GLY A 106 26.41 -21.85 -25.83
CA GLY A 106 26.63 -21.46 -27.22
C GLY A 106 26.11 -22.53 -28.19
N ARG A 107 25.66 -22.10 -29.36
CA ARG A 107 25.06 -22.96 -30.42
C ARG A 107 26.01 -24.02 -31.02
N ARG A 108 27.26 -24.15 -30.56
CA ARG A 108 28.24 -25.15 -31.03
C ARG A 108 28.67 -26.09 -29.91
N ARG A 109 28.81 -27.39 -30.25
CA ARG A 109 29.39 -28.44 -29.38
C ARG A 109 30.81 -28.02 -28.99
N GLY A 110 31.07 -27.83 -27.68
CA GLY A 110 32.35 -27.33 -27.14
C GLY A 110 32.40 -25.82 -26.82
N SER A 111 31.28 -25.11 -26.88
CA SER A 111 31.25 -23.66 -26.60
C SER A 111 31.27 -23.33 -25.10
N ARG A 112 32.02 -22.27 -24.76
CA ARG A 112 32.10 -21.65 -23.43
C ARG A 112 30.72 -21.15 -23.02
N THR A 113 30.45 -21.17 -21.72
CA THR A 113 29.22 -20.67 -21.12
C THR A 113 29.38 -19.22 -20.69
N LEU A 114 28.42 -18.37 -21.05
CA LEU A 114 28.42 -16.94 -20.71
C LEU A 114 27.57 -16.68 -19.46
N TYR A 115 28.17 -16.02 -18.47
CA TYR A 115 27.54 -15.59 -17.22
C TYR A 115 27.50 -14.05 -17.18
N ARG A 116 26.32 -13.46 -17.13
CA ARG A 116 26.14 -12.00 -17.08
C ARG A 116 25.78 -11.53 -15.68
N PHE A 117 26.57 -10.64 -15.11
CA PHE A 117 26.36 -10.05 -13.79
C PHE A 117 25.96 -8.58 -13.93
N SER A 118 25.03 -8.13 -13.08
CA SER A 118 24.65 -6.72 -12.96
C SER A 118 24.99 -6.23 -11.56
N ILE A 119 25.86 -5.23 -11.48
CA ILE A 119 26.40 -4.70 -10.23
C ILE A 119 25.87 -3.27 -10.06
N PRO A 120 25.00 -3.00 -9.06
CA PRO A 120 24.49 -1.67 -8.78
C PRO A 120 25.60 -0.78 -8.18
N VAL A 121 25.51 0.51 -8.44
CA VAL A 121 26.50 1.52 -8.07
C VAL A 121 25.93 2.36 -6.92
N PRO A 122 26.58 2.46 -5.75
CA PRO A 122 26.11 3.31 -4.67
C PRO A 122 26.37 4.77 -5.02
N ALA A 123 25.53 5.67 -4.52
CA ALA A 123 25.79 7.10 -4.58
C ALA A 123 27.04 7.43 -3.73
N ALA A 124 28.00 8.15 -4.29
CA ALA A 124 29.15 8.61 -3.51
C ALA A 124 28.68 9.60 -2.43
N PRO A 125 29.26 9.56 -1.21
CA PRO A 125 28.92 10.52 -0.16
C PRO A 125 29.33 11.95 -0.59
N ALA A 126 28.52 12.93 -0.20
CA ALA A 126 28.82 14.34 -0.45
C ALA A 126 30.06 14.78 0.36
N PRO A 127 30.97 15.57 -0.23
CA PRO A 127 32.14 16.05 0.50
C PRO A 127 31.74 17.06 1.59
N GLU A 128 32.41 16.99 2.74
CA GLU A 128 32.36 18.04 3.76
C GLU A 128 32.83 19.38 3.17
N ALA A 129 32.17 20.46 3.57
CA ALA A 129 32.44 21.81 3.09
C ALA A 129 33.87 22.25 3.48
N GLY A 130 34.81 22.23 2.53
CA GLY A 130 36.13 22.83 2.71
C GLY A 130 37.29 22.23 1.91
N VAL A 131 37.14 21.05 1.28
CA VAL A 131 38.27 20.38 0.59
C VAL A 131 38.42 20.86 -0.86
N ARG A 132 39.64 21.27 -1.23
CA ARG A 132 40.00 21.83 -2.56
C ARG A 132 39.84 20.82 -3.71
N ARG A 133 39.59 21.39 -4.90
CA ARG A 133 39.36 20.79 -6.23
C ARG A 133 40.25 19.57 -6.55
N GLY A 134 39.66 18.37 -6.66
CA GLY A 134 40.25 17.14 -7.21
C GLY A 134 39.18 16.08 -7.53
N PHE A 135 39.45 15.17 -8.49
CA PHE A 135 38.55 14.07 -8.87
C PHE A 135 38.32 13.12 -7.70
N LEU A 136 37.09 13.06 -7.17
CA LEU A 136 36.67 12.14 -6.12
C LEU A 136 35.42 11.39 -6.58
N SER A 137 35.60 10.36 -7.40
CA SER A 137 34.65 9.26 -7.51
C SER A 137 35.38 7.99 -7.07
N SER A 138 34.89 7.34 -6.03
CA SER A 138 35.55 6.18 -5.43
C SER A 138 35.49 4.98 -6.37
N ALA A 139 36.64 4.37 -6.65
CA ALA A 139 36.73 3.14 -7.45
C ALA A 139 35.97 1.98 -6.77
N ILE A 140 35.25 1.18 -7.55
CA ILE A 140 34.57 -0.03 -7.08
C ILE A 140 35.49 -1.23 -7.31
N LYS A 141 35.80 -1.96 -6.24
CA LYS A 141 36.60 -3.19 -6.35
C LYS A 141 35.67 -4.38 -6.53
N THR A 142 35.81 -5.08 -7.65
CA THR A 142 34.99 -6.23 -8.03
C THR A 142 35.87 -7.47 -8.18
N VAL A 143 35.46 -8.59 -7.62
CA VAL A 143 36.21 -9.85 -7.61
C VAL A 143 35.35 -10.97 -8.17
N VAL A 144 35.82 -11.60 -9.24
CA VAL A 144 35.20 -12.76 -9.86
C VAL A 144 35.67 -14.01 -9.12
N LEU A 145 34.74 -14.70 -8.49
CA LEU A 145 34.96 -15.90 -7.70
C LEU A 145 34.43 -17.12 -8.46
N LYS A 146 35.22 -18.20 -8.50
CA LYS A 146 34.84 -19.49 -9.08
C LYS A 146 34.78 -20.57 -8.00
N VAL A 147 33.76 -21.42 -8.07
CA VAL A 147 33.62 -22.61 -7.20
C VAL A 147 34.65 -23.68 -7.59
N ALA A 148 35.39 -24.22 -6.63
CA ALA A 148 36.39 -25.26 -6.84
C ALA A 148 35.77 -26.68 -6.75
N GLY A 149 36.01 -27.53 -7.78
CA GLY A 149 35.71 -28.97 -7.77
C GLY A 149 34.56 -29.41 -8.70
N LYS A 150 34.40 -30.75 -8.89
CA LYS A 150 33.29 -31.35 -9.66
C LYS A 150 32.03 -31.46 -8.80
N VAL A 151 30.86 -31.15 -9.38
CA VAL A 151 29.57 -31.06 -8.68
C VAL A 151 28.88 -32.43 -8.60
N ALA A 152 28.35 -32.78 -7.43
CA ALA A 152 27.49 -33.96 -7.21
C ALA A 152 26.15 -33.51 -6.61
N ASP A 153 25.05 -34.09 -7.09
CA ASP A 153 23.68 -33.74 -6.71
C ASP A 153 23.31 -34.35 -5.35
N TYR A 154 23.34 -33.55 -4.29
CA TYR A 154 22.85 -33.92 -2.96
C TYR A 154 21.67 -33.04 -2.55
N ALA A 155 20.73 -33.60 -1.78
CA ALA A 155 19.65 -32.84 -1.16
C ALA A 155 20.20 -31.78 -0.18
N LEU A 156 19.52 -30.62 -0.09
CA LEU A 156 19.97 -29.42 0.63
C LEU A 156 20.34 -29.66 2.10
N ALA A 157 19.49 -30.37 2.85
CA ALA A 157 19.75 -30.70 4.25
C ALA A 157 21.01 -31.58 4.44
N LYS A 158 21.27 -32.52 3.51
CA LYS A 158 22.49 -33.36 3.55
C LYS A 158 23.75 -32.54 3.27
N LEU A 159 23.68 -31.54 2.38
CA LEU A 159 24.80 -30.65 2.09
C LEU A 159 25.14 -29.77 3.30
N ALA A 160 24.13 -29.19 3.95
CA ALA A 160 24.31 -28.39 5.16
C ALA A 160 24.92 -29.23 6.29
N LEU A 161 24.43 -30.46 6.48
CA LEU A 161 24.95 -31.38 7.50
C LEU A 161 26.41 -31.77 7.24
N LEU A 162 26.73 -32.18 6.01
CA LEU A 162 28.11 -32.54 5.62
C LEU A 162 29.05 -31.34 5.80
N TRP A 163 28.58 -30.12 5.53
CA TRP A 163 29.35 -28.91 5.73
C TRP A 163 29.55 -28.55 7.21
N GLU A 164 28.49 -28.49 8.02
CA GLU A 164 28.59 -28.18 9.46
C GLU A 164 29.56 -29.18 10.13
N THR A 165 29.45 -30.46 9.77
CA THR A 165 30.33 -31.53 10.24
C THR A 165 31.80 -31.28 9.85
N ALA A 166 32.07 -30.97 8.59
CA ALA A 166 33.44 -30.73 8.12
C ALA A 166 34.07 -29.49 8.78
N THR A 167 33.29 -28.42 8.93
CA THR A 167 33.71 -27.15 9.52
C THR A 167 34.04 -27.30 11.00
N TRP A 168 33.19 -28.00 11.75
CA TRP A 168 33.41 -28.26 13.16
C TRP A 168 34.64 -29.14 13.39
N LYS A 169 34.83 -30.17 12.55
CA LYS A 169 36.03 -31.01 12.59
C LYS A 169 37.31 -30.22 12.35
N LEU A 170 37.32 -29.30 11.39
CA LEU A 170 38.45 -28.40 11.12
C LEU A 170 38.78 -27.50 12.32
N LYS A 171 37.77 -27.06 13.07
CA LYS A 171 37.92 -26.20 14.25
C LYS A 171 38.10 -26.98 15.57
N GLY A 172 38.24 -28.31 15.51
CA GLY A 172 38.35 -29.16 16.69
C GLY A 172 37.12 -29.11 17.61
N ARG A 173 35.94 -28.82 17.05
CA ARG A 173 34.67 -28.72 17.78
C ARG A 173 33.90 -30.02 17.71
N ARG A 174 32.97 -30.19 18.65
CA ARG A 174 32.04 -31.31 18.67
C ARG A 174 30.67 -30.86 19.14
N GLU A 175 29.64 -31.59 18.71
CA GLU A 175 28.29 -31.46 19.25
C GLU A 175 28.20 -32.08 20.64
N GLY A 176 27.20 -31.65 21.40
CA GLY A 176 26.87 -32.17 22.72
C GLY A 176 27.25 -31.23 23.86
N TRP A 177 27.20 -31.81 25.06
CA TRP A 177 27.40 -31.06 26.30
C TRP A 177 28.87 -30.77 26.58
N LEU A 178 29.14 -29.55 27.05
CA LEU A 178 30.46 -29.01 27.31
C LEU A 178 30.52 -28.43 28.73
N THR A 179 31.68 -28.56 29.38
CA THR A 179 31.95 -27.85 30.64
C THR A 179 32.45 -26.45 30.34
N VAL A 180 31.91 -25.44 31.03
CA VAL A 180 32.21 -24.03 30.79
C VAL A 180 32.92 -23.44 32.02
N THR A 181 34.10 -22.85 31.81
CA THR A 181 34.82 -22.07 32.82
C THR A 181 35.24 -20.72 32.24
N PRO A 182 35.52 -19.70 33.08
CA PRO A 182 36.00 -18.39 32.61
C PRO A 182 37.25 -18.50 31.72
N GLU A 183 38.18 -19.36 32.10
CA GLU A 183 39.41 -19.62 31.36
C GLU A 183 39.12 -20.37 30.06
N GLY A 184 38.18 -21.31 30.08
CA GLY A 184 37.72 -22.07 28.92
C GLY A 184 37.13 -21.17 27.84
N LEU A 185 36.28 -20.21 28.22
CA LEU A 185 35.70 -19.22 27.30
C LEU A 185 36.73 -18.21 26.79
N SER A 186 37.77 -17.93 27.58
CA SER A 186 38.82 -16.96 27.21
C SER A 186 39.92 -17.55 26.31
N ARG A 187 40.09 -18.87 26.28
CA ARG A 187 41.11 -19.57 25.46
C ARG A 187 40.62 -19.80 24.03
N LYS A 188 41.54 -19.83 23.06
CA LYS A 188 41.26 -20.23 21.67
C LYS A 188 41.05 -21.75 21.48
N ALA A 189 40.98 -22.52 22.56
CA ALA A 189 40.85 -23.98 22.52
C ALA A 189 39.39 -24.42 22.64
N ALA A 190 39.06 -25.62 22.16
CA ALA A 190 37.73 -26.19 22.32
C ALA A 190 37.43 -26.48 23.80
N LEU A 191 36.17 -26.27 24.20
CA LEU A 191 35.73 -26.60 25.56
C LEU A 191 35.74 -28.13 25.78
N PRO A 192 36.11 -28.59 26.99
CA PRO A 192 36.10 -30.00 27.33
C PRO A 192 34.68 -30.55 27.43
N ALA A 193 34.55 -31.88 27.50
CA ALA A 193 33.24 -32.52 27.55
C ALA A 193 32.58 -32.17 28.86
N ALA A 194 31.25 -32.09 28.88
CA ALA A 194 30.57 -32.10 30.15
C ALA A 194 30.88 -33.42 30.85
N ASP A 195 31.41 -33.31 32.07
CA ASP A 195 31.44 -34.43 32.99
C ASP A 195 30.17 -34.38 33.82
N PHE A 196 29.22 -35.26 33.52
CA PHE A 196 27.95 -35.31 34.23
C PHE A 196 28.06 -35.83 35.66
N GLN A 197 29.24 -36.30 36.12
CA GLN A 197 29.48 -36.57 37.54
C GLN A 197 29.38 -35.28 38.39
N THR A 198 29.60 -34.12 37.77
CA THR A 198 29.46 -32.81 38.43
C THR A 198 28.01 -32.35 38.60
N LEU A 199 27.04 -33.04 37.97
CA LEU A 199 25.62 -32.75 38.16
C LEU A 199 25.20 -33.10 39.60
N SER A 200 24.83 -32.08 40.36
CA SER A 200 24.33 -32.20 41.72
C SER A 200 22.86 -32.64 41.71
N PRO A 201 22.43 -33.55 42.60
CA PRO A 201 21.01 -33.87 42.76
C PRO A 201 20.17 -32.70 43.30
N THR A 202 20.79 -31.76 44.02
CA THR A 202 20.10 -30.68 44.75
C THR A 202 20.60 -29.27 44.41
N GLY A 203 21.77 -29.16 43.76
CA GLY A 203 22.36 -27.88 43.36
C GLY A 203 21.72 -27.30 42.09
N ARG A 204 21.85 -25.98 41.92
CA ARG A 204 21.50 -25.32 40.66
C ARG A 204 22.65 -25.49 39.65
N HIS A 205 22.27 -25.59 38.37
CA HIS A 205 23.18 -25.71 37.24
C HIS A 205 22.89 -24.58 36.25
N LEU A 206 23.90 -24.09 35.56
CA LEU A 206 23.72 -23.07 34.52
C LEU A 206 23.99 -23.70 33.14
N LEU A 207 23.10 -23.47 32.20
CA LEU A 207 23.21 -23.92 30.81
C LEU A 207 23.25 -22.72 29.85
N PHE A 208 24.26 -22.72 28.99
CA PHE A 208 24.40 -21.79 27.87
C PHE A 208 23.92 -22.42 26.56
N LEU A 209 22.99 -21.75 25.87
CA LEU A 209 22.48 -22.15 24.55
C LEU A 209 22.81 -21.10 23.50
N HIS A 210 23.74 -21.41 22.60
CA HIS A 210 24.16 -20.49 21.55
C HIS A 210 23.17 -20.43 20.37
N GLY A 211 23.30 -19.39 19.55
CA GLY A 211 22.48 -19.16 18.36
C GLY A 211 23.07 -19.69 17.05
N THR A 212 22.45 -19.31 15.94
CA THR A 212 22.84 -19.68 14.57
C THR A 212 24.30 -19.31 14.28
N PHE A 213 25.04 -20.19 13.58
CA PHE A 213 26.47 -19.99 13.22
C PHE A 213 27.46 -19.82 14.38
N SER A 214 27.05 -20.15 15.60
CA SER A 214 27.85 -19.94 16.80
C SER A 214 28.29 -21.26 17.45
N SER A 215 28.97 -21.13 18.58
CA SER A 215 29.28 -22.18 19.55
C SER A 215 29.25 -21.55 20.93
N THR A 216 29.08 -22.35 21.98
CA THR A 216 29.06 -21.91 23.38
C THR A 216 30.24 -21.01 23.70
N ALA A 217 31.46 -21.45 23.34
CA ALA A 217 32.69 -20.70 23.63
C ALA A 217 32.68 -19.28 23.04
N ALA A 218 32.04 -19.08 21.90
CA ALA A 218 32.09 -17.82 21.18
C ALA A 218 30.91 -16.90 21.44
N ALA A 219 29.71 -17.46 21.61
CA ALA A 219 28.52 -16.71 22.00
C ALA A 219 28.74 -16.01 23.35
N PHE A 220 29.35 -16.70 24.31
CA PHE A 220 29.40 -16.26 25.70
C PHE A 220 30.78 -15.76 26.15
N LYS A 221 31.76 -15.62 25.24
CA LYS A 221 33.13 -15.18 25.57
C LYS A 221 33.19 -13.86 26.35
N GLY A 222 32.27 -12.92 26.05
CA GLY A 222 32.22 -11.59 26.67
C GLY A 222 31.99 -11.67 28.18
N LEU A 223 31.14 -12.61 28.63
CA LEU A 223 30.80 -12.80 30.04
C LEU A 223 32.00 -13.18 30.92
N ALA A 224 33.06 -13.74 30.34
CA ALA A 224 34.28 -14.08 31.08
C ALA A 224 35.20 -12.88 31.32
N LYS A 225 35.00 -11.76 30.60
CA LYS A 225 35.91 -10.61 30.59
C LYS A 225 35.24 -9.30 30.99
N THR A 226 33.93 -9.19 30.79
CA THR A 226 33.16 -7.98 31.08
C THR A 226 32.80 -7.93 32.57
N PRO A 227 33.32 -6.97 33.36
CA PRO A 227 32.85 -6.75 34.71
C PRO A 227 31.50 -6.01 34.69
N GLY A 228 30.60 -6.36 35.62
CA GLY A 228 29.39 -5.60 35.91
C GLY A 228 29.68 -4.31 36.69
N SER A 229 28.62 -3.63 37.12
CA SER A 229 28.69 -2.36 37.87
C SER A 229 29.51 -2.42 39.15
N ASN A 230 29.65 -3.60 39.75
CA ASN A 230 30.41 -3.82 40.99
C ASN A 230 31.86 -4.28 40.77
N GLY A 231 32.34 -4.28 39.52
CA GLY A 231 33.72 -4.64 39.15
C GLY A 231 33.97 -6.14 39.04
N LYS A 232 32.98 -7.01 39.28
CA LYS A 232 33.10 -8.47 39.13
C LYS A 232 32.45 -8.95 37.84
N THR A 233 33.00 -10.01 37.27
CA THR A 233 32.42 -10.71 36.10
C THR A 233 31.23 -11.59 36.51
N LEU A 234 30.45 -12.05 35.51
CA LEU A 234 29.32 -12.96 35.74
C LEU A 234 29.74 -14.21 36.54
N PHE A 235 30.91 -14.77 36.23
CA PHE A 235 31.39 -16.00 36.86
C PHE A 235 31.84 -15.78 38.30
N GLU A 236 32.39 -14.61 38.63
CA GLU A 236 32.77 -14.26 40.00
C GLU A 236 31.54 -14.03 40.88
N GLU A 237 30.52 -13.36 40.34
CA GLU A 237 29.23 -13.14 41.00
C GLU A 237 28.48 -14.46 41.27
N LEU A 238 28.43 -15.33 40.27
CA LEU A 238 27.61 -16.54 40.35
C LEU A 238 28.37 -17.77 40.88
N LYS A 239 29.62 -17.59 41.30
CA LYS A 239 30.48 -18.67 41.83
C LYS A 239 29.86 -19.37 43.03
N GLU A 240 29.21 -18.63 43.92
CA GLU A 240 28.56 -19.19 45.11
C GLU A 240 27.28 -19.99 44.79
N VAL A 241 26.65 -19.73 43.64
CA VAL A 241 25.40 -20.38 43.24
C VAL A 241 25.67 -21.66 42.45
N TYR A 242 26.52 -21.58 41.43
CA TYR A 242 26.74 -22.68 40.49
C TYR A 242 28.08 -23.40 40.71
N GLU A 243 29.04 -22.79 41.41
CA GLU A 243 30.40 -23.32 41.54
C GLU A 243 30.98 -23.73 40.16
N ASN A 244 31.27 -25.02 39.95
CA ASN A 244 31.77 -25.57 38.69
C ASN A 244 30.66 -26.21 37.83
N ARG A 245 29.38 -26.02 38.17
CA ARG A 245 28.19 -26.62 37.51
C ARG A 245 27.66 -25.74 36.37
N ILE A 246 28.55 -25.30 35.49
CA ILE A 246 28.23 -24.44 34.36
C ILE A 246 28.54 -25.19 33.07
N TYR A 247 27.53 -25.29 32.21
CA TYR A 247 27.58 -26.09 30.99
C TYR A 247 27.17 -25.27 29.77
N GLY A 248 27.57 -25.75 28.61
CA GLY A 248 27.06 -25.31 27.33
C GLY A 248 26.63 -26.49 26.48
N PHE A 249 25.80 -26.23 25.49
CA PHE A 249 25.36 -27.23 24.53
C PHE A 249 25.66 -26.77 23.10
N ASP A 250 26.67 -27.40 22.51
CA ASP A 250 27.07 -27.14 21.13
C ASP A 250 26.23 -28.02 20.19
N HIS A 251 25.57 -27.40 19.21
CA HIS A 251 24.68 -28.09 18.28
C HIS A 251 24.69 -27.47 16.88
N PHE A 252 24.35 -28.26 15.87
CA PHE A 252 24.13 -27.76 14.52
C PHE A 252 22.86 -26.92 14.42
N THR A 253 22.96 -25.79 13.72
CA THR A 253 21.93 -24.74 13.70
C THR A 253 21.31 -24.52 12.34
N LEU A 254 21.91 -25.07 11.27
CA LEU A 254 21.43 -24.92 9.90
C LEU A 254 20.76 -26.17 9.36
N SER A 255 21.43 -27.30 9.53
CA SER A 255 20.96 -28.60 9.04
C SER A 255 19.86 -29.19 9.92
N ARG A 256 19.77 -28.78 11.18
CA ARG A 256 18.83 -29.32 12.16
C ARG A 256 17.85 -28.29 12.66
N THR A 257 16.63 -28.73 12.91
CA THR A 257 15.57 -27.98 13.58
C THR A 257 15.82 -27.86 15.08
N PRO A 258 15.20 -26.89 15.78
CA PRO A 258 15.26 -26.81 17.23
C PRO A 258 14.79 -28.11 17.91
N GLU A 259 13.76 -28.77 17.38
CA GLU A 259 13.26 -30.05 17.91
C GLU A 259 14.35 -31.15 17.91
N GLU A 260 15.10 -31.30 16.82
CA GLU A 260 16.21 -32.26 16.74
C GLU A 260 17.35 -31.90 17.70
N ASN A 261 17.64 -30.61 17.89
CA ASN A 261 18.64 -30.16 18.86
C ASN A 261 18.23 -30.47 20.29
N VAL A 262 16.95 -30.27 20.63
CA VAL A 262 16.40 -30.61 21.95
C VAL A 262 16.47 -32.11 22.22
N ARG A 263 16.15 -32.95 21.24
CA ARG A 263 16.23 -34.40 21.39
C ARG A 263 17.66 -34.84 21.72
N MET A 264 18.65 -34.35 20.98
CA MET A 264 20.07 -34.62 21.26
C MET A 264 20.48 -34.14 22.65
N LEU A 265 20.01 -32.97 23.08
CA LEU A 265 20.30 -32.42 24.40
C LEU A 265 19.79 -33.34 25.51
N LEU A 266 18.54 -33.80 25.39
CA LEU A 266 17.87 -34.64 26.39
C LEU A 266 18.44 -36.07 26.42
N GLU A 267 18.76 -36.65 25.27
CA GLU A 267 19.32 -38.01 25.16
C GLU A 267 20.68 -38.13 25.87
N ALA A 268 21.47 -37.05 25.85
CA ALA A 268 22.77 -37.01 26.51
C ALA A 268 22.67 -36.84 28.04
N LEU A 269 21.55 -36.36 28.58
CA LEU A 269 21.37 -36.21 30.02
C LEU A 269 21.14 -37.58 30.69
N PRO A 270 21.65 -37.76 31.93
CA PRO A 270 21.32 -38.94 32.73
C PRO A 270 19.80 -39.07 32.93
N ASP A 271 19.33 -40.31 33.13
CA ASP A 271 17.91 -40.61 33.31
C ASP A 271 17.38 -40.20 34.71
N ARG A 272 17.48 -38.92 35.00
CA ARG A 272 17.00 -38.27 36.23
C ARG A 272 16.69 -36.80 35.96
N ARG A 273 15.70 -36.28 36.67
CA ARG A 273 15.34 -34.86 36.58
C ARG A 273 16.45 -33.96 37.11
N THR A 274 16.92 -33.04 36.28
CA THR A 274 17.97 -32.08 36.62
C THR A 274 17.49 -30.65 36.31
N THR A 275 17.62 -29.74 37.27
CA THR A 275 17.19 -28.35 37.12
C THR A 275 18.34 -27.48 36.60
N PHE A 276 18.09 -26.75 35.51
CA PHE A 276 19.02 -25.81 34.90
C PHE A 276 18.40 -24.42 34.83
N ASP A 277 19.16 -23.43 35.29
CA ASP A 277 19.01 -22.07 34.82
C ASP A 277 19.64 -21.93 33.44
N VAL A 278 19.09 -21.06 32.59
CA VAL A 278 19.47 -21.03 31.18
C VAL A 278 19.74 -19.61 30.70
N ILE A 279 20.86 -19.39 30.03
CA ILE A 279 21.09 -18.17 29.25
C ILE A 279 21.14 -18.58 27.79
N THR A 280 20.26 -18.00 26.99
CA THR A 280 20.23 -18.25 25.55
C THR A 280 20.76 -17.05 24.78
N HIS A 281 21.19 -17.27 23.55
CA HIS A 281 21.44 -16.20 22.59
C HIS A 281 20.78 -16.55 21.26
N SER A 282 20.07 -15.59 20.66
CA SER A 282 19.50 -15.72 19.31
C SER A 282 18.63 -17.00 19.18
N ARG A 283 18.83 -17.81 18.13
CA ARG A 283 18.12 -19.09 17.92
C ARG A 283 18.14 -20.05 19.11
N GLY A 284 19.14 -19.96 20.00
CA GLY A 284 19.19 -20.76 21.23
C GLY A 284 17.95 -20.56 22.12
N GLY A 285 17.31 -19.38 22.04
CA GLY A 285 16.01 -19.13 22.66
C GLY A 285 14.93 -20.06 22.13
N LEU A 286 14.85 -20.28 20.82
CA LEU A 286 13.87 -21.19 20.22
C LEU A 286 14.13 -22.65 20.62
N VAL A 287 15.39 -23.05 20.80
CA VAL A 287 15.74 -24.38 21.33
C VAL A 287 15.22 -24.55 22.76
N LEU A 288 15.44 -23.56 23.63
CA LEU A 288 14.90 -23.58 24.99
C LEU A 288 13.37 -23.62 24.99
N ARG A 289 12.73 -22.79 24.16
CA ARG A 289 11.27 -22.73 24.08
C ARG A 289 10.69 -24.05 23.58
N HIS A 290 11.31 -24.73 22.61
CA HIS A 290 10.90 -26.10 22.25
C HIS A 290 11.05 -27.07 23.42
N LEU A 291 12.17 -27.02 24.14
CA LEU A 291 12.44 -27.89 25.28
C LEU A 291 11.41 -27.71 26.40
N VAL A 292 10.93 -26.49 26.63
CA VAL A 292 10.07 -26.13 27.77
C VAL A 292 8.58 -26.08 27.42
N GLU A 293 8.23 -25.53 26.26
CA GLU A 293 6.83 -25.28 25.86
C GLU A 293 6.28 -26.42 25.00
N ARG A 294 7.14 -27.19 24.31
CA ARG A 294 6.74 -28.32 23.44
C ARG A 294 7.09 -29.67 24.04
N ARG A 295 6.85 -29.82 25.36
CA ARG A 295 7.20 -31.04 26.11
C ARG A 295 6.52 -32.30 25.56
N ASP A 296 5.34 -32.15 24.96
CA ASP A 296 4.57 -33.21 24.31
C ASP A 296 5.34 -33.93 23.19
N ARG A 297 6.33 -33.28 22.57
CA ARG A 297 7.09 -33.80 21.44
C ARG A 297 8.19 -34.80 21.82
N PHE A 298 8.54 -34.91 23.11
CA PHE A 298 9.75 -35.61 23.56
C PHE A 298 9.50 -36.80 24.48
N GLY A 299 8.24 -37.15 24.78
CA GLY A 299 7.93 -38.29 25.65
C GLY A 299 8.61 -38.21 27.02
N SER A 300 9.10 -39.33 27.56
CA SER A 300 9.76 -39.38 28.88
C SER A 300 11.14 -38.71 28.91
N LEU A 301 11.77 -38.42 27.76
CA LEU A 301 13.08 -37.75 27.72
C LEU A 301 13.01 -36.36 28.35
N VAL A 302 11.88 -35.66 28.21
CA VAL A 302 11.71 -34.29 28.72
C VAL A 302 11.71 -34.22 30.25
N ASP A 303 11.49 -35.33 30.94
CA ASP A 303 11.50 -35.38 32.41
C ASP A 303 12.91 -35.31 33.01
N ARG A 304 13.93 -35.50 32.17
CA ARG A 304 15.35 -35.33 32.55
C ARG A 304 15.73 -33.87 32.75
N PHE A 305 14.97 -32.93 32.20
CA PHE A 305 15.27 -31.50 32.24
C PHE A 305 14.14 -30.72 32.93
N ALA A 306 14.53 -29.82 33.84
CA ALA A 306 13.64 -28.81 34.40
C ALA A 306 14.26 -27.43 34.23
N VAL A 307 13.48 -26.47 33.73
CA VAL A 307 13.91 -25.08 33.68
C VAL A 307 13.74 -24.44 35.06
N GLY A 308 14.79 -23.81 35.56
CA GLY A 308 14.74 -22.88 36.68
C GLY A 308 14.37 -21.48 36.17
N ARG A 309 15.35 -20.57 36.16
CA ARG A 309 15.25 -19.24 35.55
C ARG A 309 15.96 -19.22 34.22
N ALA A 310 15.35 -18.59 33.23
CA ALA A 310 15.94 -18.43 31.91
C ALA A 310 15.95 -16.97 31.46
N VAL A 311 17.03 -16.59 30.77
CA VAL A 311 17.15 -15.28 30.14
C VAL A 311 17.28 -15.47 28.63
N LEU A 312 16.26 -14.98 27.91
CA LEU A 312 16.20 -14.96 26.47
C LEU A 312 16.94 -13.72 25.95
N VAL A 313 18.20 -13.87 25.53
CA VAL A 313 18.99 -12.75 24.99
C VAL A 313 18.86 -12.74 23.48
N ALA A 314 18.38 -11.62 22.92
CA ALA A 314 18.25 -11.40 21.48
C ALA A 314 17.49 -12.54 20.74
N SER A 315 16.58 -13.22 21.44
CA SER A 315 15.93 -14.43 20.92
C SER A 315 14.81 -14.06 19.94
N PRO A 316 14.73 -14.63 18.73
CA PRO A 316 13.70 -14.31 17.74
C PRO A 316 12.37 -14.99 18.10
N ASN A 317 11.77 -14.64 19.24
CA ASN A 317 10.54 -15.28 19.73
C ASN A 317 9.37 -15.05 18.77
N GLY A 318 9.25 -13.85 18.23
CA GLY A 318 8.32 -13.51 17.13
C GLY A 318 8.84 -13.83 15.72
N GLY A 319 9.96 -14.56 15.61
CA GLY A 319 10.69 -14.78 14.37
C GLY A 319 11.47 -13.55 13.89
N THR A 320 12.16 -13.71 12.77
CA THR A 320 12.87 -12.63 12.08
C THR A 320 12.60 -12.65 10.58
N PRO A 321 12.33 -11.49 9.95
CA PRO A 321 12.21 -11.37 8.50
C PRO A 321 13.43 -11.89 7.73
N LEU A 322 14.61 -11.87 8.36
CA LEU A 322 15.84 -12.39 7.78
C LEU A 322 15.84 -13.90 7.52
N ALA A 323 14.96 -14.66 8.17
CA ALA A 323 14.88 -16.11 8.04
C ALA A 323 13.88 -16.58 6.97
N SER A 324 13.20 -15.64 6.28
CA SER A 324 12.26 -15.96 5.21
C SER A 324 12.98 -16.62 4.01
N PRO A 325 12.44 -17.71 3.46
CA PRO A 325 13.05 -18.46 2.36
C PRO A 325 13.17 -17.69 1.04
N ASP A 326 12.41 -16.60 0.86
CA ASP A 326 12.33 -15.85 -0.39
C ASP A 326 13.51 -14.89 -0.63
N HIS A 327 14.46 -14.78 0.33
CA HIS A 327 15.44 -13.69 0.36
C HIS A 327 16.90 -14.11 0.61
N VAL A 328 17.31 -15.33 0.25
CA VAL A 328 18.63 -15.84 0.67
C VAL A 328 19.82 -15.06 0.07
N THR A 329 19.67 -14.42 -1.08
CA THR A 329 20.70 -13.51 -1.65
C THR A 329 20.86 -12.25 -0.80
N GLN A 330 19.73 -11.66 -0.41
CA GLN A 330 19.69 -10.48 0.44
C GLN A 330 20.22 -10.80 1.84
N TYR A 331 19.90 -11.98 2.38
CA TYR A 331 20.42 -12.48 3.66
C TYR A 331 21.95 -12.67 3.64
N THR A 332 22.49 -13.28 2.58
CA THR A 332 23.94 -13.51 2.45
C THR A 332 24.71 -12.20 2.37
N ASN A 333 24.17 -11.21 1.64
CA ASN A 333 24.72 -9.86 1.58
C ASN A 333 24.68 -9.18 2.95
N TRP A 334 23.54 -9.21 3.62
CA TRP A 334 23.37 -8.61 4.94
C TRP A 334 24.32 -9.24 5.98
N LEU A 335 24.41 -10.57 6.04
CA LEU A 335 25.26 -11.28 7.00
C LEU A 335 26.76 -10.97 6.79
N SER A 336 27.19 -10.89 5.52
CA SER A 336 28.57 -10.54 5.19
C SER A 336 28.95 -9.14 5.66
N ASN A 337 28.01 -8.20 5.57
CA ASN A 337 28.21 -6.83 6.07
C ASN A 337 28.21 -6.77 7.60
N VAL A 338 27.29 -7.44 8.28
CA VAL A 338 27.28 -7.51 9.76
C VAL A 338 28.59 -8.08 10.30
N MET A 339 29.12 -9.12 9.67
CA MET A 339 30.40 -9.70 10.07
C MET A 339 31.58 -8.73 9.91
N GLU A 340 31.57 -7.90 8.88
CA GLU A 340 32.64 -6.95 8.63
C GLU A 340 32.51 -5.68 9.48
N LEU A 341 31.28 -5.27 9.77
CA LEU A 341 30.95 -4.20 10.71
C LEU A 341 31.40 -4.56 12.13
N PHE A 342 31.29 -5.84 12.49
CA PHE A 342 31.61 -6.35 13.82
C PHE A 342 32.59 -7.53 13.72
N PRO A 343 33.89 -7.27 13.51
CA PRO A 343 34.89 -8.33 13.29
C PRO A 343 35.07 -9.26 14.49
N ASP A 344 34.77 -8.79 15.71
CA ASP A 344 34.81 -9.58 16.95
C ASP A 344 33.46 -10.27 17.28
N ASN A 345 32.71 -10.71 16.27
CA ASN A 345 31.38 -11.32 16.46
C ASN A 345 31.41 -12.76 17.05
N PRO A 346 30.30 -13.23 17.64
CA PRO A 346 30.13 -14.59 18.14
C PRO A 346 29.83 -15.61 17.02
N PHE A 347 29.68 -15.16 15.76
CA PHE A 347 29.43 -16.02 14.60
C PHE A 347 30.73 -16.66 14.11
N THR A 348 31.15 -17.68 14.84
CA THR A 348 32.40 -18.38 14.63
C THR A 348 32.65 -18.98 13.25
N THR A 349 31.59 -19.29 12.49
CA THR A 349 31.66 -19.94 11.18
C THR A 349 31.30 -18.99 10.04
N GLY A 350 31.13 -17.70 10.31
CA GLY A 350 30.40 -16.83 9.38
C GLY A 350 31.02 -16.70 7.98
N VAL A 351 32.35 -16.61 7.81
CA VAL A 351 32.96 -16.52 6.45
C VAL A 351 32.89 -17.87 5.72
N GLU A 352 33.07 -18.97 6.46
CA GLU A 352 32.90 -20.32 5.92
C GLU A 352 31.44 -20.59 5.57
N PHE A 353 30.49 -20.02 6.32
CA PHE A 353 29.08 -20.10 6.01
C PHE A 353 28.73 -19.25 4.79
N VAL A 354 29.18 -18.00 4.70
CA VAL A 354 29.01 -17.17 3.50
C VAL A 354 29.60 -17.92 2.30
N SER A 355 30.77 -18.55 2.44
CA SER A 355 31.35 -19.43 1.42
C SER A 355 30.40 -20.55 0.95
N GLU A 356 29.68 -21.21 1.87
CA GLU A 356 28.70 -22.23 1.50
C GLU A 356 27.37 -21.70 1.02
N ALA A 357 26.84 -20.63 1.61
CA ALA A 357 25.62 -19.98 1.17
C ALA A 357 25.79 -19.51 -0.28
N LEU A 358 26.94 -18.90 -0.59
CA LEU A 358 27.33 -18.59 -1.95
C LEU A 358 27.47 -19.85 -2.81
N SER A 359 28.01 -20.95 -2.27
CA SER A 359 28.18 -22.19 -3.04
C SER A 359 26.82 -22.82 -3.37
N TRP A 360 25.87 -22.73 -2.44
CA TRP A 360 24.49 -23.18 -2.58
C TRP A 360 23.71 -22.34 -3.59
N MET A 361 23.79 -21.00 -3.47
CA MET A 361 23.22 -20.06 -4.43
C MET A 361 23.80 -20.29 -5.83
N ALA A 362 25.11 -20.49 -5.91
CA ALA A 362 25.83 -20.76 -7.16
C ALA A 362 25.36 -22.09 -7.80
N ARG A 363 25.00 -23.08 -6.98
CA ARG A 363 24.42 -24.36 -7.42
C ARG A 363 22.92 -24.30 -7.78
N ARG A 364 22.25 -23.15 -7.63
CA ARG A 364 20.80 -22.96 -7.90
C ARG A 364 19.88 -23.96 -7.20
N LEU A 365 20.27 -24.41 -6.00
CA LEU A 365 19.45 -25.32 -5.21
C LEU A 365 18.29 -24.54 -4.58
N VAL A 366 17.05 -24.84 -4.96
CA VAL A 366 15.84 -24.22 -4.38
C VAL A 366 15.43 -24.98 -3.12
N GLY A 367 15.25 -24.29 -2.00
CA GLY A 367 14.76 -24.87 -0.74
C GLY A 367 15.23 -24.09 0.50
N SER A 368 14.49 -24.21 1.60
CA SER A 368 14.84 -23.61 2.88
C SER A 368 15.67 -24.58 3.73
N LEU A 369 16.62 -24.05 4.52
CA LEU A 369 17.37 -24.85 5.49
C LEU A 369 16.50 -25.07 6.73
N PRO A 370 16.22 -26.32 7.16
CA PRO A 370 15.30 -26.59 8.27
C PRO A 370 15.64 -25.81 9.56
N GLY A 371 16.94 -25.66 9.85
CA GLY A 371 17.40 -24.91 11.01
C GLY A 371 17.23 -23.40 10.88
N LEU A 372 17.39 -22.83 9.68
CA LEU A 372 17.20 -21.40 9.44
C LEU A 372 15.70 -21.04 9.34
N ALA A 373 14.93 -21.84 8.61
CA ALA A 373 13.47 -21.69 8.44
C ALA A 373 12.72 -21.74 9.78
N SER A 374 13.30 -22.36 10.82
CA SER A 374 12.71 -22.36 12.16
C SER A 374 12.58 -20.99 12.82
N MET A 375 13.24 -19.97 12.27
CA MET A 375 13.17 -18.58 12.75
C MET A 375 12.30 -17.67 11.88
N ASP A 376 11.66 -18.21 10.83
CA ASP A 376 10.77 -17.44 9.95
C ASP A 376 9.58 -16.90 10.74
N ASN A 377 9.35 -15.59 10.69
CA ASN A 377 8.26 -14.93 11.41
C ASN A 377 6.86 -15.36 10.95
N ASN A 378 6.74 -15.87 9.72
CA ASN A 378 5.52 -16.47 9.20
C ASN A 378 5.55 -18.01 9.25
N GLY A 379 6.65 -18.61 9.73
CA GLY A 379 6.87 -20.05 9.72
C GLY A 379 6.04 -20.80 10.77
N GLU A 380 5.70 -22.05 10.45
CA GLU A 380 4.88 -22.93 11.31
C GLU A 380 5.47 -23.10 12.72
N ILE A 381 6.80 -23.15 12.85
CA ILE A 381 7.48 -23.30 14.14
C ILE A 381 7.25 -22.09 15.05
N ILE A 382 7.37 -20.86 14.51
CA ILE A 382 7.11 -19.64 15.29
C ILE A 382 5.63 -19.57 15.65
N GLN A 383 4.72 -19.81 14.70
CA GLN A 383 3.28 -19.83 14.98
C GLN A 383 2.92 -20.86 16.08
N ALA A 384 3.51 -22.05 16.03
CA ALA A 384 3.25 -23.09 17.02
C ALA A 384 3.83 -22.79 18.40
N LEU A 385 4.96 -22.05 18.48
CA LEU A 385 5.48 -21.54 19.74
C LEU A 385 4.67 -20.35 20.28
N GLN A 386 3.95 -19.63 19.43
CA GLN A 386 3.06 -18.55 19.87
C GLN A 386 1.67 -19.03 20.30
N ALA A 387 1.40 -20.34 20.18
CA ALA A 387 0.18 -20.98 20.66
C ALA A 387 0.38 -21.58 22.06
N ALA A 388 -0.73 -21.74 22.80
CA ALA A 388 -0.72 -22.40 24.09
C ALA A 388 -0.22 -23.87 24.01
N PRO A 389 0.44 -24.41 25.04
CA PRO A 389 0.67 -23.79 26.36
C PRO A 389 1.88 -22.84 26.38
N GLY A 390 1.70 -21.66 26.97
CA GLY A 390 2.79 -20.71 27.24
C GLY A 390 3.80 -21.23 28.26
N PRO A 391 4.97 -20.57 28.41
CA PRO A 391 6.03 -21.04 29.29
C PRO A 391 5.64 -20.98 30.78
N PRO A 392 6.36 -21.71 31.65
CA PRO A 392 6.10 -21.71 33.08
C PRO A 392 6.14 -20.30 33.67
N SER A 393 5.19 -20.00 34.58
CA SER A 393 5.10 -18.70 35.24
C SER A 393 6.42 -18.33 35.90
N GLU A 394 6.87 -17.10 35.67
CA GLU A 394 8.10 -16.56 36.24
C GLU A 394 9.41 -17.25 35.82
N ALA A 395 9.40 -18.15 34.83
CA ALA A 395 10.64 -18.77 34.38
C ALA A 395 11.49 -17.82 33.52
N TYR A 396 10.88 -16.96 32.71
CA TYR A 396 11.59 -16.19 31.68
C TYR A 396 11.84 -14.73 32.04
N SER A 397 12.99 -14.23 31.59
CA SER A 397 13.33 -12.81 31.43
C SER A 397 13.81 -12.60 29.99
N ALA A 398 13.71 -11.38 29.46
CA ALA A 398 14.16 -11.07 28.11
C ALA A 398 15.19 -9.92 28.14
N LEU A 399 16.25 -10.06 27.35
CA LEU A 399 17.25 -9.02 27.15
C LEU A 399 17.36 -8.72 25.66
N VAL A 400 17.08 -7.46 25.28
CA VAL A 400 16.90 -7.00 23.90
C VAL A 400 17.57 -5.65 23.67
N ALA A 401 17.67 -5.22 22.42
CA ALA A 401 18.29 -3.94 22.07
C ALA A 401 17.54 -3.27 20.91
N ASN A 402 17.43 -1.94 20.97
CA ASN A 402 17.02 -1.07 19.87
C ASN A 402 18.26 -0.34 19.35
N PHE A 403 18.91 -0.91 18.34
CA PHE A 403 20.21 -0.43 17.86
C PHE A 403 20.07 0.84 17.01
N GLU A 404 20.79 1.89 17.41
CA GLU A 404 20.90 3.13 16.64
C GLU A 404 22.34 3.32 16.15
N PRO A 405 22.59 3.32 14.82
CA PRO A 405 23.93 3.54 14.28
C PRO A 405 24.32 5.03 14.29
N ASP A 406 25.63 5.29 14.40
CA ASP A 406 26.18 6.62 14.13
C ASP A 406 26.12 6.97 12.62
N GLY A 407 26.38 8.23 12.24
CA GLY A 407 26.17 8.70 10.87
C GLY A 407 26.99 7.98 9.79
N ALA A 408 28.23 7.57 10.09
CA ALA A 408 29.09 6.85 9.14
C ALA A 408 28.69 5.38 9.03
N LEU A 409 28.32 4.77 10.15
CA LEU A 409 27.81 3.40 10.24
C LEU A 409 26.43 3.28 9.59
N LEU A 410 25.58 4.30 9.73
CA LEU A 410 24.26 4.39 9.11
C LEU A 410 24.37 4.32 7.58
N GLN A 411 25.28 5.07 6.98
CA GLN A 411 25.49 5.03 5.52
C GLN A 411 25.89 3.62 5.04
N ARG A 412 26.76 2.94 5.79
CA ARG A 412 27.18 1.57 5.49
C ARG A 412 26.05 0.54 5.69
N ILE A 413 25.18 0.75 6.67
CA ILE A 413 23.98 -0.07 6.95
C ILE A 413 22.91 0.12 5.87
N ILE A 414 22.71 1.36 5.40
CA ILE A 414 21.83 1.69 4.27
C ILE A 414 22.38 1.03 2.99
N ASP A 415 23.68 1.17 2.71
CA ASP A 415 24.35 0.55 1.58
C ASP A 415 24.35 -0.99 1.67
N ALA A 416 24.26 -1.56 2.88
CA ALA A 416 24.10 -3.00 3.10
C ALA A 416 22.65 -3.50 2.93
N GLY A 417 21.65 -2.61 2.91
CA GLY A 417 20.25 -2.93 2.67
C GLY A 417 19.44 -3.31 3.92
N ALA A 418 19.83 -2.85 5.11
CA ALA A 418 19.14 -3.20 6.36
C ALA A 418 17.68 -2.70 6.45
N ASP A 419 17.37 -1.55 5.85
CA ASP A 419 16.01 -0.99 5.78
C ASP A 419 15.01 -1.90 5.04
N LEU A 420 15.50 -2.92 4.32
CA LEU A 420 14.66 -3.92 3.63
C LEU A 420 14.04 -4.94 4.61
N PHE A 421 14.61 -5.12 5.80
CA PHE A 421 14.23 -6.22 6.70
C PHE A 421 13.54 -5.77 7.98
N PHE A 422 13.80 -4.56 8.47
CA PHE A 422 13.30 -4.10 9.78
C PHE A 422 12.68 -2.69 9.72
N PRO A 423 11.33 -2.58 9.71
CA PRO A 423 10.64 -1.28 9.74
C PRO A 423 10.44 -0.73 11.17
N THR A 424 10.74 -1.52 12.20
CA THR A 424 10.57 -1.20 13.62
C THR A 424 11.91 -1.22 14.37
N ALA A 425 11.89 -0.91 15.68
CA ALA A 425 13.06 -1.10 16.55
C ALA A 425 13.63 -2.52 16.36
N ASN A 426 14.96 -2.63 16.24
CA ASN A 426 15.62 -3.91 16.01
C ASN A 426 17.08 -3.89 16.50
N ASP A 427 17.67 -5.07 16.68
CA ASP A 427 19.08 -5.23 17.05
C ASP A 427 20.00 -5.54 15.85
N LEU A 428 19.55 -5.19 14.64
CA LEU A 428 20.03 -5.59 13.30
C LEU A 428 19.57 -6.97 12.82
N VAL A 429 19.14 -7.88 13.69
CA VAL A 429 18.83 -9.28 13.33
C VAL A 429 17.42 -9.67 13.73
N VAL A 430 16.92 -9.14 14.83
CA VAL A 430 15.64 -9.48 15.43
C VAL A 430 14.90 -8.17 15.71
N PRO A 431 13.61 -8.06 15.35
CA PRO A 431 12.79 -6.94 15.79
C PRO A 431 12.77 -6.92 17.33
N THR A 432 13.04 -5.77 17.94
CA THR A 432 13.31 -5.63 19.38
C THR A 432 12.16 -6.21 20.21
N GLU A 433 10.91 -5.90 19.84
CA GLU A 433 9.69 -6.41 20.49
C GLU A 433 9.49 -7.92 20.31
N GLY A 434 9.94 -8.46 19.16
CA GLY A 434 9.98 -9.89 18.90
C GLY A 434 10.90 -10.65 19.86
N GLY A 435 11.72 -9.95 20.65
CA GLY A 435 12.59 -10.52 21.68
C GLY A 435 11.89 -10.87 23.00
N TRP A 436 10.79 -10.20 23.38
CA TRP A 436 10.03 -10.51 24.60
C TRP A 436 8.61 -11.02 24.37
N ARG A 437 8.07 -10.86 23.15
CA ARG A 437 6.73 -11.35 22.80
C ARG A 437 6.70 -12.88 22.71
N VAL A 438 6.30 -13.49 23.82
CA VAL A 438 6.01 -14.92 23.98
C VAL A 438 4.52 -15.05 24.30
N ASP A 439 3.78 -15.71 23.42
CA ASP A 439 2.34 -16.00 23.52
C ASP A 439 1.44 -14.74 23.59
N PRO A 440 1.35 -13.94 22.51
CA PRO A 440 0.53 -12.72 22.47
C PRO A 440 -0.98 -13.00 22.51
N GLY A 441 -1.42 -14.26 22.34
CA GLY A 441 -2.83 -14.64 22.23
C GLY A 441 -3.54 -14.90 23.57
N ALA A 442 -2.81 -15.08 24.67
CA ALA A 442 -3.34 -15.53 25.96
C ALA A 442 -3.89 -14.42 26.89
N GLY A 443 -3.85 -13.15 26.48
CA GLY A 443 -4.47 -12.02 27.22
C GLY A 443 -3.68 -11.46 28.41
N ALA A 444 -2.59 -12.11 28.85
CA ALA A 444 -1.64 -11.56 29.82
C ALA A 444 -0.20 -11.78 29.31
N ALA A 445 0.66 -10.77 29.43
CA ALA A 445 2.04 -10.88 28.95
C ALA A 445 2.85 -11.87 29.81
N VAL A 446 3.34 -12.93 29.18
CA VAL A 446 4.01 -14.02 29.89
C VAL A 446 5.37 -13.61 30.47
N ILE A 447 6.07 -12.68 29.80
CA ILE A 447 7.24 -12.00 30.36
C ILE A 447 6.81 -10.58 30.74
N PRO A 448 6.66 -10.27 32.04
CA PRO A 448 6.25 -8.93 32.47
C PRO A 448 7.38 -7.92 32.19
N GLY A 449 7.02 -6.66 31.96
CA GLY A 449 7.97 -5.58 31.66
C GLY A 449 9.03 -5.35 32.74
N THR A 450 8.78 -5.78 33.97
CA THR A 450 9.76 -5.77 35.09
C THR A 450 10.92 -6.75 34.89
N ARG A 451 10.77 -7.71 33.96
CA ARG A 451 11.73 -8.75 33.60
C ARG A 451 12.23 -8.61 32.16
N VAL A 452 11.99 -7.45 31.53
CA VAL A 452 12.51 -7.10 30.21
C VAL A 452 13.57 -6.02 30.38
N GLY A 453 14.80 -6.33 29.98
CA GLY A 453 15.89 -5.37 29.85
C GLY A 453 16.05 -4.98 28.38
N CYS A 454 16.03 -3.69 28.08
CA CYS A 454 16.18 -3.18 26.72
C CYS A 454 17.26 -2.10 26.65
N PHE A 455 18.24 -2.28 25.77
CA PHE A 455 19.23 -1.26 25.41
C PHE A 455 18.69 -0.34 24.29
N GLY A 456 19.27 0.86 24.17
CA GLY A 456 18.95 1.79 23.09
C GLY A 456 17.71 2.68 23.32
N LEU A 457 17.20 3.30 22.25
CA LEU A 457 16.14 4.29 22.34
C LEU A 457 14.83 3.68 22.87
N GLY A 458 14.23 4.31 23.88
CA GLY A 458 13.05 3.80 24.58
C GLY A 458 13.33 2.60 25.50
N GLY A 459 14.58 2.15 25.59
CA GLY A 459 15.02 1.10 26.49
C GLY A 459 15.14 1.58 27.95
N ASN A 460 15.30 0.61 28.85
CA ASN A 460 15.40 0.82 30.30
C ASN A 460 16.78 0.46 30.88
N LEU A 461 17.73 0.00 30.05
CA LEU A 461 19.10 -0.28 30.47
C LEU A 461 20.06 0.80 29.97
N PRO A 462 21.03 1.24 30.80
CA PRO A 462 22.14 2.05 30.33
C PRO A 462 23.04 1.19 29.42
N GLN A 463 23.73 1.83 28.49
CA GLN A 463 24.70 1.17 27.60
C GLN A 463 25.98 1.99 27.53
N LEU A 464 27.15 1.34 27.56
CA LEU A 464 28.42 2.03 27.35
C LEU A 464 28.70 2.26 25.87
N LYS A 465 28.25 1.32 25.04
CA LYS A 465 28.34 1.37 23.58
C LYS A 465 26.99 0.93 23.00
N ALA A 466 26.73 1.29 21.75
CA ALA A 466 25.52 0.83 21.07
C ALA A 466 25.49 -0.71 21.03
N VAL A 467 24.50 -1.29 21.72
CA VAL A 467 24.31 -2.74 21.79
C VAL A 467 23.50 -3.19 20.58
N ASN A 468 23.97 -4.24 19.93
CA ASN A 468 23.35 -4.92 18.81
C ASN A 468 23.40 -6.44 19.04
N HIS A 469 22.85 -7.20 18.10
CA HIS A 469 22.72 -8.65 18.21
C HIS A 469 24.01 -9.41 18.53
N VAL A 470 25.18 -8.91 18.15
CA VAL A 470 26.46 -9.62 18.27
C VAL A 470 27.30 -9.22 19.48
N ASN A 471 27.00 -8.12 20.16
CA ASN A 471 27.83 -7.61 21.26
C ASN A 471 27.11 -7.50 22.61
N PHE A 472 25.92 -8.10 22.75
CA PHE A 472 25.16 -8.10 24.01
C PHE A 472 26.02 -8.40 25.25
N PHE A 473 26.86 -9.43 25.19
CA PHE A 473 27.65 -9.91 26.33
C PHE A 473 28.92 -9.11 26.62
N ASP A 474 29.20 -8.06 25.84
CA ASP A 474 30.36 -7.19 26.02
C ASP A 474 30.01 -5.92 26.82
N ASP A 475 28.74 -5.71 27.17
CA ASP A 475 28.28 -4.56 27.95
C ASP A 475 28.06 -4.92 29.44
N PRO A 476 28.54 -4.10 30.40
CA PRO A 476 28.33 -4.32 31.83
C PRO A 476 26.86 -4.44 32.24
N GLY A 477 25.97 -3.69 31.57
CA GLY A 477 24.52 -3.74 31.84
C GLY A 477 23.93 -5.13 31.61
N THR A 478 24.52 -5.91 30.68
CA THR A 478 24.13 -7.31 30.47
C THR A 478 24.52 -8.18 31.65
N VAL A 479 25.72 -8.01 32.21
CA VAL A 479 26.18 -8.78 33.38
C VAL A 479 25.27 -8.48 34.58
N ASP A 480 25.02 -7.20 34.85
CA ASP A 480 24.15 -6.78 35.95
C ASP A 480 22.73 -7.35 35.81
N PHE A 481 22.16 -7.29 34.61
CA PHE A 481 20.84 -7.83 34.33
C PHE A 481 20.79 -9.36 34.52
N LEU A 482 21.77 -10.08 33.98
CA LEU A 482 21.85 -11.54 34.06
C LEU A 482 22.00 -12.03 35.50
N VAL A 483 22.89 -11.42 36.29
CA VAL A 483 23.09 -11.78 37.71
C VAL A 483 21.77 -11.63 38.46
N ARG A 484 21.11 -10.47 38.36
CA ARG A 484 19.83 -10.21 39.04
C ARG A 484 18.73 -11.16 38.60
N ALA A 485 18.58 -11.38 37.29
CA ALA A 485 17.58 -12.29 36.74
C ALA A 485 17.78 -13.72 37.24
N LEU A 486 19.03 -14.22 37.28
CA LEU A 486 19.36 -15.55 37.78
C LEU A 486 19.21 -15.68 39.30
N HIS A 487 19.41 -14.60 40.07
CA HIS A 487 19.08 -14.54 41.49
C HIS A 487 17.58 -14.31 41.75
N GLY A 488 16.79 -13.96 40.73
CA GLY A 488 15.37 -13.64 40.85
C GLY A 488 15.11 -12.35 41.60
N GLN A 489 16.09 -11.45 41.57
CA GLN A 489 15.98 -10.13 42.15
C GLN A 489 15.27 -9.21 41.16
N ALA A 490 14.58 -8.20 41.69
CA ALA A 490 13.99 -7.15 40.86
C ALA A 490 15.08 -6.35 40.14
N GLN A 491 14.80 -5.98 38.88
CA GLN A 491 15.67 -5.09 38.12
C GLN A 491 15.45 -3.64 38.60
N PRO A 492 16.50 -2.86 38.90
CA PRO A 492 16.38 -1.49 39.42
C PRO A 492 16.10 -0.47 38.30
N VAL A 493 15.21 -0.83 37.38
CA VAL A 493 14.92 -0.05 36.16
C VAL A 493 13.42 0.06 35.96
N THR A 494 13.00 1.12 35.27
CA THR A 494 11.59 1.30 34.92
C THR A 494 11.13 0.11 34.07
N PRO A 495 10.01 -0.55 34.41
CA PRO A 495 9.45 -1.62 33.59
C PRO A 495 9.20 -1.15 32.17
N ILE A 496 9.55 -1.98 31.17
CA ILE A 496 9.17 -1.71 29.78
C ILE A 496 7.65 -1.81 29.66
N ASP A 497 7.04 -0.84 28.98
CA ASP A 497 5.63 -0.93 28.60
C ASP A 497 5.49 -1.91 27.42
N ILE A 498 5.22 -3.16 27.76
CA ILE A 498 5.08 -4.26 26.80
C ILE A 498 3.82 -4.18 25.93
N ALA A 499 2.88 -3.26 26.22
CA ALA A 499 1.67 -3.06 25.45
C ALA A 499 1.85 -2.10 24.25
N HIS A 500 2.96 -1.35 24.21
CA HIS A 500 3.27 -0.38 23.16
C HIS A 500 4.58 -0.75 22.43
N ASP A 501 4.67 -0.38 21.15
CA ASP A 501 5.90 -0.54 20.37
C ASP A 501 6.96 0.50 20.80
N LEU A 502 8.24 0.11 20.75
CA LEU A 502 9.34 1.00 21.07
C LEU A 502 9.52 2.06 19.98
N PRO A 503 10.02 3.26 20.34
CA PRO A 503 10.29 4.30 19.36
C PRO A 503 11.36 3.84 18.36
N SER A 504 11.04 3.96 17.07
CA SER A 504 12.01 3.86 15.98
C SER A 504 12.34 5.26 15.45
N GLY A 505 13.58 5.45 15.01
CA GLY A 505 14.17 6.76 14.70
C GLY A 505 13.50 7.53 13.56
N ARG A 506 12.38 8.20 13.84
CA ARG A 506 11.83 9.36 13.09
C ARG A 506 11.07 10.38 13.95
N ARG A 507 11.03 10.23 15.28
CA ARG A 507 10.39 11.21 16.18
C ARG A 507 11.42 12.08 16.90
N ARG A 508 11.75 13.24 16.33
CA ARG A 508 12.27 14.38 17.10
C ARG A 508 11.46 15.61 16.74
N GLY A 509 10.59 16.04 17.65
CA GLY A 509 9.82 17.27 17.50
C GLY A 509 8.63 17.40 18.47
N VAL A 510 8.94 17.80 19.71
CA VAL A 510 8.09 18.60 20.62
C VAL A 510 7.11 17.90 21.60
N ALA A 511 7.42 18.16 22.89
CA ALA A 511 6.61 18.23 24.11
C ALA A 511 6.12 16.94 24.80
N ARG A 512 6.97 16.48 25.72
CA ARG A 512 6.65 15.68 26.90
C ARG A 512 5.81 16.57 27.85
N VAL A 513 4.52 16.27 28.02
CA VAL A 513 3.70 16.81 29.13
C VAL A 513 3.51 15.68 30.12
N GLU A 514 3.99 15.91 31.34
CA GLU A 514 3.83 15.00 32.49
C GLU A 514 2.34 14.82 32.82
N ALA A 515 1.89 13.57 32.89
CA ALA A 515 0.57 13.23 33.42
C ALA A 515 0.67 13.02 34.93
N PRO A 516 -0.23 13.60 35.76
CA PRO A 516 -0.32 13.29 37.18
C PRO A 516 -1.02 11.95 37.43
N SER A 517 -0.63 11.31 38.54
CA SER A 517 -1.05 9.98 39.01
C SER A 517 -2.57 9.86 39.26
N PRO A 518 -3.23 8.73 38.92
CA PRO A 518 -4.62 8.51 39.28
C PRO A 518 -4.75 7.82 40.64
N ALA A 519 -5.46 8.48 41.56
CA ALA A 519 -5.98 7.87 42.77
C ALA A 519 -7.48 7.56 42.61
N ALA A 520 -7.89 6.54 43.37
CA ALA A 520 -9.24 6.17 43.78
C ALA A 520 -10.07 5.22 42.87
N ALA A 521 -10.38 4.08 43.49
CA ALA A 521 -11.16 2.96 43.01
C ALA A 521 -12.67 3.27 42.88
N SER A 522 -13.34 2.57 41.96
CA SER A 522 -14.79 2.36 42.01
C SER A 522 -15.18 0.99 41.44
N LYS A 523 -16.37 0.54 41.86
CA LYS A 523 -16.84 -0.83 42.13
C LYS A 523 -17.11 -1.74 40.90
N PRO A 524 -17.17 -3.08 41.09
CA PRO A 524 -17.41 -4.03 40.00
C PRO A 524 -18.87 -4.03 39.53
N ARG A 525 -19.06 -4.13 38.21
CA ARG A 525 -20.36 -4.21 37.53
C ARG A 525 -20.63 -5.67 37.13
N VAL A 526 -21.85 -6.10 37.41
CA VAL A 526 -22.39 -7.47 37.26
C VAL A 526 -22.49 -7.90 35.78
N GLU A 527 -22.05 -9.12 35.49
CA GLU A 527 -22.21 -9.80 34.18
C GLU A 527 -23.65 -10.30 33.96
N PRO A 528 -24.21 -10.20 32.73
CA PRO A 528 -25.41 -10.94 32.34
C PRO A 528 -25.06 -12.27 31.65
N THR A 529 -25.75 -13.32 32.08
CA THR A 529 -25.75 -14.69 31.55
C THR A 529 -26.27 -14.80 30.10
N VAL A 530 -25.57 -15.58 29.28
CA VAL A 530 -25.94 -15.92 27.89
C VAL A 530 -26.80 -17.20 27.84
N PRO A 531 -27.93 -17.25 27.08
CA PRO A 531 -28.64 -18.49 26.82
C PRO A 531 -28.08 -19.27 25.62
N ARG A 532 -28.13 -20.58 25.77
CA ARG A 532 -27.56 -21.67 24.96
C ARG A 532 -28.20 -21.76 23.56
N ALA A 533 -27.35 -21.80 22.51
CA ALA A 533 -27.76 -21.92 21.11
C ALA A 533 -28.15 -23.35 20.71
N ILE A 534 -29.17 -23.45 19.86
CA ILE A 534 -29.73 -24.66 19.25
C ILE A 534 -28.98 -24.95 17.94
N ALA A 535 -28.68 -26.23 17.67
CA ALA A 535 -27.94 -26.69 16.51
C ALA A 535 -28.75 -26.58 15.19
N SER A 536 -28.09 -26.13 14.13
CA SER A 536 -28.59 -26.14 12.74
C SER A 536 -27.98 -27.30 11.93
N PRO A 537 -28.67 -27.80 10.88
CA PRO A 537 -28.30 -29.03 10.19
C PRO A 537 -27.24 -28.85 9.11
N ILE A 538 -26.53 -29.95 8.88
CA ILE A 538 -25.38 -30.15 7.99
C ILE A 538 -25.70 -29.76 6.54
N GLN A 539 -24.92 -28.84 5.95
CA GLN A 539 -24.88 -28.57 4.52
C GLN A 539 -23.71 -29.31 3.85
N VAL A 540 -24.04 -30.04 2.80
CA VAL A 540 -23.12 -30.80 1.94
C VAL A 540 -22.24 -29.83 1.13
N GLN A 541 -20.92 -29.99 1.18
CA GLN A 541 -19.95 -29.20 0.42
C GLN A 541 -19.93 -29.60 -1.07
N ALA A 542 -20.03 -28.60 -1.95
CA ALA A 542 -19.71 -28.72 -3.38
C ALA A 542 -18.19 -28.50 -3.62
N PRO A 543 -17.64 -28.97 -4.76
CA PRO A 543 -16.19 -29.04 -4.98
C PRO A 543 -15.56 -27.64 -5.12
N ALA A 544 -14.36 -27.48 -4.56
CA ALA A 544 -13.59 -26.24 -4.56
C ALA A 544 -13.23 -25.78 -5.98
N GLU A 545 -13.79 -24.65 -6.42
CA GLU A 545 -13.27 -23.89 -7.56
C GLU A 545 -11.98 -23.17 -7.14
N ALA A 546 -10.97 -23.24 -8.01
CA ALA A 546 -9.65 -22.66 -7.82
C ALA A 546 -9.75 -21.14 -7.57
N GLN A 547 -9.39 -20.70 -6.38
CA GLN A 547 -9.25 -19.29 -6.03
C GLN A 547 -8.08 -18.70 -6.84
N THR A 548 -8.37 -17.75 -7.72
CA THR A 548 -7.36 -16.87 -8.30
C THR A 548 -6.71 -16.06 -7.17
N ALA A 549 -5.42 -16.25 -6.95
CA ALA A 549 -4.64 -15.53 -5.95
C ALA A 549 -4.81 -14.02 -6.10
N ALA A 550 -5.13 -13.32 -5.01
CA ALA A 550 -5.10 -11.87 -4.95
C ALA A 550 -3.66 -11.37 -5.24
N PRO A 551 -3.48 -10.19 -5.86
CA PRO A 551 -2.14 -9.66 -6.11
C PRO A 551 -1.38 -9.46 -4.79
N GLU A 552 -0.20 -10.08 -4.71
CA GLU A 552 0.76 -9.85 -3.62
C GLU A 552 1.15 -8.35 -3.59
N PRO A 553 1.41 -7.75 -2.40
CA PRO A 553 1.82 -6.35 -2.25
C PRO A 553 3.05 -5.93 -3.08
N GLU A 554 3.78 -6.89 -3.66
CA GLU A 554 5.01 -6.71 -4.42
C GLU A 554 4.80 -6.23 -5.88
N ASP A 555 3.57 -6.29 -6.41
CA ASP A 555 3.24 -5.94 -7.80
C ASP A 555 2.86 -4.45 -8.03
N VAL A 556 3.33 -3.56 -7.14
CA VAL A 556 3.06 -2.12 -7.22
C VAL A 556 4.33 -1.36 -7.60
N PHE A 557 4.20 -0.44 -8.57
CA PHE A 557 5.25 0.49 -8.96
C PHE A 557 5.17 1.74 -8.10
N HIS A 558 6.15 1.96 -7.22
CA HIS A 558 6.20 3.14 -6.39
C HIS A 558 7.15 4.18 -6.98
N LEU A 559 6.67 5.41 -7.05
CA LEU A 559 7.46 6.60 -7.30
C LEU A 559 7.40 7.49 -6.06
N ALA A 560 8.55 7.77 -5.46
CA ALA A 560 8.68 8.65 -4.33
C ALA A 560 9.65 9.79 -4.64
N LEU A 561 9.19 11.03 -4.53
CA LEU A 561 10.04 12.21 -4.68
C LEU A 561 10.29 12.86 -3.32
N LEU A 562 11.54 12.79 -2.86
CA LEU A 562 11.96 13.21 -1.52
C LEU A 562 12.94 14.38 -1.56
N ALA A 563 12.65 15.47 -0.83
CA ALA A 563 13.61 16.54 -0.62
C ALA A 563 14.57 16.19 0.54
N PRO A 564 15.89 16.25 0.35
CA PRO A 564 16.85 15.97 1.42
C PRO A 564 16.78 17.01 2.56
N THR A 565 16.41 18.25 2.24
CA THR A 565 16.08 19.32 3.20
C THR A 565 14.94 20.17 2.65
N GLN A 566 14.11 20.72 3.54
CA GLN A 566 12.99 21.57 3.16
C GLN A 566 13.50 22.80 2.39
N GLY A 567 13.03 22.98 1.15
CA GLY A 567 13.46 24.07 0.26
C GLY A 567 14.71 23.79 -0.59
N ALA A 568 15.22 22.55 -0.63
CA ALA A 568 16.33 22.17 -1.50
C ALA A 568 15.98 22.29 -3.00
N ASP A 569 16.94 22.76 -3.80
CA ASP A 569 16.84 22.87 -5.27
C ASP A 569 16.94 21.51 -6.00
N VAL A 570 17.20 20.43 -5.26
CA VAL A 570 17.39 19.08 -5.76
C VAL A 570 16.56 18.11 -4.91
N ALA A 571 15.73 17.31 -5.56
CA ALA A 571 14.94 16.24 -4.97
C ALA A 571 15.43 14.87 -5.44
N GLN A 572 15.27 13.85 -4.60
CA GLN A 572 15.57 12.46 -4.91
C GLN A 572 14.31 11.77 -5.42
N LEU A 573 14.32 11.34 -6.68
CA LEU A 573 13.28 10.50 -7.26
C LEU A 573 13.67 9.04 -7.08
N ILE A 574 12.84 8.29 -6.36
CA ILE A 574 13.04 6.88 -6.08
C ILE A 574 11.92 6.11 -6.77
N ALA A 575 12.29 5.19 -7.66
CA ALA A 575 11.37 4.27 -8.30
C ALA A 575 11.63 2.85 -7.79
N THR A 576 10.58 2.14 -7.38
CA THR A 576 10.69 0.73 -6.97
C THR A 576 9.59 -0.11 -7.59
N PHE A 577 9.95 -1.31 -8.02
CA PHE A 577 9.02 -2.34 -8.44
C PHE A 577 9.58 -3.70 -8.03
N ARG A 578 8.85 -4.43 -7.19
CA ARG A 578 9.35 -5.66 -6.54
C ARG A 578 10.72 -5.39 -5.88
N ASN A 579 11.74 -6.16 -6.28
CA ASN A 579 13.11 -6.06 -5.79
C ASN A 579 13.99 -5.03 -6.53
N ALA A 580 13.49 -4.44 -7.62
CA ALA A 580 14.24 -3.47 -8.42
C ALA A 580 14.00 -2.05 -7.89
N ARG A 581 15.10 -1.32 -7.68
CA ARG A 581 15.09 0.07 -7.23
C ARG A 581 16.02 0.92 -8.10
N VAL A 582 15.49 2.05 -8.55
CA VAL A 582 16.22 3.10 -9.26
C VAL A 582 16.11 4.38 -8.44
N MET A 583 17.21 5.14 -8.37
CA MET A 583 17.20 6.48 -7.78
C MET A 583 17.82 7.47 -8.75
N GLU A 584 17.14 8.59 -8.97
CA GLU A 584 17.57 9.70 -9.81
C GLU A 584 17.45 11.02 -9.01
N TYR A 585 18.16 12.06 -9.43
CA TYR A 585 18.10 13.38 -8.80
C TYR A 585 17.45 14.38 -9.75
N LEU A 586 16.39 15.05 -9.30
CA LEU A 586 15.67 16.05 -10.07
C LEU A 586 15.95 17.45 -9.53
N HIS A 587 16.33 18.37 -10.42
CA HIS A 587 16.38 19.79 -10.08
C HIS A 587 14.97 20.36 -10.05
N THR A 588 14.49 20.81 -8.89
CA THR A 588 13.11 21.30 -8.67
C THR A 588 12.96 22.81 -8.89
N GLY A 589 14.08 23.51 -9.19
CA GLY A 589 14.09 24.89 -9.69
C GLY A 589 13.75 25.95 -8.65
N GLY A 590 14.49 26.01 -7.54
CA GLY A 590 14.33 27.10 -6.56
C GLY A 590 15.01 28.41 -6.93
N LYS A 591 14.84 29.40 -6.02
CA LYS A 591 15.01 30.85 -6.26
C LYS A 591 16.40 31.29 -6.74
N ALA A 592 17.44 30.45 -6.64
CA ALA A 592 18.80 30.79 -7.02
C ALA A 592 19.00 31.01 -8.53
N ARG A 593 18.15 30.43 -9.39
CA ARG A 593 18.30 30.55 -10.86
C ARG A 593 17.67 31.83 -11.44
N ALA A 594 16.67 32.41 -10.78
CA ALA A 594 16.09 33.70 -11.18
C ALA A 594 17.15 34.83 -11.15
N ALA A 595 18.02 34.82 -10.13
CA ALA A 595 19.13 35.77 -10.02
C ALA A 595 20.26 35.53 -11.04
N ALA A 596 20.42 34.30 -11.53
CA ALA A 596 21.41 33.95 -12.57
C ALA A 596 20.90 34.24 -14.00
N ALA A 597 19.59 34.06 -14.24
CA ALA A 597 18.93 34.39 -15.50
C ALA A 597 18.81 35.91 -15.70
N GLN A 598 18.61 36.71 -14.64
CA GLN A 598 18.67 38.18 -14.74
C GLN A 598 20.07 38.74 -15.06
N ARG A 599 21.14 37.95 -14.86
CA ARG A 599 22.53 38.36 -15.19
C ARG A 599 22.99 37.93 -16.59
N ARG A 600 22.25 37.09 -17.30
CA ARG A 600 22.55 36.67 -18.69
C ARG A 600 21.36 37.06 -19.56
N GLY A 601 21.57 38.01 -20.47
CA GLY A 601 20.52 38.61 -21.32
C GLY A 601 19.47 37.61 -21.85
N SER A 602 18.21 38.04 -21.82
CA SER A 602 16.99 37.24 -21.87
C SER A 602 16.63 36.59 -23.22
N ALA A 603 17.59 36.24 -24.08
CA ALA A 603 17.27 35.78 -25.45
C ALA A 603 17.37 34.25 -25.67
N ASP A 604 18.08 33.47 -24.85
CA ASP A 604 18.40 32.06 -25.17
C ASP A 604 18.25 31.05 -24.00
N ALA A 605 17.48 31.38 -22.95
CA ALA A 605 17.21 30.41 -21.88
C ALA A 605 16.11 29.42 -22.32
N ALA A 606 16.48 28.21 -22.75
CA ALA A 606 15.54 27.14 -23.09
C ALA A 606 14.58 26.84 -21.91
N THR A 607 13.28 26.84 -22.19
CA THR A 607 12.20 26.54 -21.24
C THR A 607 12.42 25.17 -20.61
N THR A 608 12.43 25.09 -19.27
CA THR A 608 12.60 23.80 -18.58
C THR A 608 11.28 23.05 -18.46
N GLN A 609 11.34 21.74 -18.19
CA GLN A 609 10.13 20.93 -17.95
C GLN A 609 9.28 21.49 -16.82
N TRP A 610 9.90 21.97 -15.74
CA TRP A 610 9.20 22.59 -14.62
C TRP A 610 8.55 23.93 -14.96
N ASP A 611 9.11 24.69 -15.91
CA ASP A 611 8.48 25.93 -16.37
C ASP A 611 7.20 25.62 -17.18
N LEU A 612 7.22 24.56 -18.00
CA LEU A 612 6.03 24.09 -18.72
C LEU A 612 4.94 23.55 -17.77
N ILE A 613 5.34 22.77 -16.76
CA ILE A 613 4.43 22.25 -15.73
C ILE A 613 3.78 23.42 -14.98
N LYS A 614 4.59 24.37 -14.48
CA LYS A 614 4.08 25.54 -13.75
C LYS A 614 3.19 26.41 -14.61
N ALA A 615 3.54 26.63 -15.88
CA ALA A 615 2.72 27.43 -16.80
C ALA A 615 1.37 26.75 -17.10
N GLY A 616 1.35 25.44 -17.36
CA GLY A 616 0.12 24.69 -17.58
C GLY A 616 -0.78 24.69 -16.35
N GLN A 617 -0.21 24.44 -15.17
CA GLN A 617 -0.92 24.50 -13.89
C GLN A 617 -1.49 25.90 -13.62
N ALA A 618 -0.72 26.95 -13.88
CA ALA A 618 -1.15 28.34 -13.71
C ALA A 618 -2.28 28.72 -14.67
N HIS A 619 -2.28 28.20 -15.90
CA HIS A 619 -3.38 28.41 -16.86
C HIS A 619 -4.66 27.74 -16.36
N ILE A 620 -4.60 26.48 -15.92
CA ILE A 620 -5.77 25.78 -15.35
C ILE A 620 -6.31 26.55 -14.14
N GLN A 621 -5.44 26.91 -13.20
CA GLN A 621 -5.83 27.64 -12.00
C GLN A 621 -6.39 29.03 -12.34
N GLY A 622 -5.74 29.78 -13.23
CA GLY A 622 -6.18 31.11 -13.63
C GLY A 622 -7.55 31.10 -14.32
N TYR A 623 -7.83 30.07 -15.14
CA TYR A 623 -9.18 29.89 -15.70
C TYR A 623 -10.23 29.65 -14.59
N ILE A 624 -9.92 28.77 -13.64
CA ILE A 624 -10.81 28.44 -12.51
C ILE A 624 -11.05 29.67 -11.62
N ASP A 625 -10.01 30.47 -11.38
CA ASP A 625 -10.08 31.68 -10.55
C ASP A 625 -10.75 32.86 -11.30
N GLY A 626 -11.09 32.70 -12.58
CA GLY A 626 -11.70 33.73 -13.42
C GLY A 626 -10.75 34.87 -13.81
N ASP A 627 -9.45 34.61 -13.85
CA ASP A 627 -8.43 35.57 -14.29
C ASP A 627 -8.66 35.94 -15.76
N PRO A 628 -8.87 37.24 -16.10
CA PRO A 628 -9.05 37.70 -17.47
C PRO A 628 -7.91 37.32 -18.43
N ALA A 629 -6.70 37.03 -17.90
CA ALA A 629 -5.57 36.57 -18.70
C ALA A 629 -5.76 35.14 -19.25
N TYR A 630 -6.66 34.35 -18.66
CA TYR A 630 -6.93 32.96 -19.02
C TYR A 630 -8.43 32.75 -19.31
N PRO A 631 -8.98 33.33 -20.39
CA PRO A 631 -10.41 33.31 -20.67
C PRO A 631 -10.97 31.94 -21.09
N GLN A 632 -10.10 30.98 -21.37
CA GLN A 632 -10.46 29.63 -21.82
C GLN A 632 -9.51 28.61 -21.19
N LEU A 633 -9.99 27.38 -21.00
CA LEU A 633 -9.16 26.26 -20.60
C LEU A 633 -8.02 25.98 -21.60
N PRO A 634 -6.93 25.34 -21.15
CA PRO A 634 -5.91 24.85 -22.06
C PRO A 634 -6.52 23.88 -23.08
N ASP A 635 -6.17 24.07 -24.36
CA ASP A 635 -6.56 23.12 -25.40
C ASP A 635 -5.85 21.76 -25.22
N GLU A 636 -6.32 20.75 -25.96
CA GLU A 636 -5.77 19.39 -25.86
C GLU A 636 -4.26 19.35 -26.12
N ALA A 637 -3.76 20.16 -27.06
CA ALA A 637 -2.34 20.24 -27.38
C ALA A 637 -1.53 20.84 -26.21
N ALA A 638 -2.06 21.84 -25.51
CA ALA A 638 -1.46 22.41 -24.31
C ALA A 638 -1.43 21.40 -23.16
N LEU A 639 -2.53 20.66 -22.96
CA LEU A 639 -2.59 19.59 -21.96
C LEU A 639 -1.61 18.45 -22.27
N GLN A 640 -1.47 18.04 -23.53
CA GLN A 640 -0.48 17.03 -23.95
C GLN A 640 0.96 17.53 -23.75
N ARG A 641 1.24 18.81 -24.03
CA ARG A 641 2.58 19.40 -23.77
C ARG A 641 2.90 19.42 -22.27
N MET A 642 1.94 19.86 -21.44
CA MET A 642 2.09 19.82 -19.98
C MET A 642 2.26 18.38 -19.48
N GLY A 643 1.44 17.45 -19.98
CA GLY A 643 1.48 16.04 -19.63
C GLY A 643 2.77 15.34 -20.03
N GLY A 644 3.32 15.67 -21.19
CA GLY A 644 4.63 15.20 -21.63
C GLY A 644 5.76 15.73 -20.73
N ALA A 645 5.66 16.98 -20.29
CA ALA A 645 6.61 17.53 -19.32
C ALA A 645 6.53 16.83 -17.95
N LEU A 646 5.32 16.51 -17.47
CA LEU A 646 5.11 15.71 -16.26
C LEU A 646 5.70 14.29 -16.41
N PHE A 647 5.53 13.67 -17.58
CA PHE A 647 6.08 12.35 -17.88
C PHE A 647 7.61 12.35 -17.85
N GLU A 648 8.24 13.26 -18.59
CA GLU A 648 9.71 13.37 -18.63
C GLU A 648 10.29 13.74 -17.25
N ALA A 649 9.56 14.49 -16.42
CA ALA A 649 9.98 14.79 -15.05
C ALA A 649 9.93 13.56 -14.11
N LEU A 650 8.92 12.69 -14.24
CA LEU A 650 8.76 11.51 -13.36
C LEU A 650 9.43 10.24 -13.86
N PHE A 651 9.70 10.15 -15.15
CA PHE A 651 10.33 8.98 -15.77
C PHE A 651 11.63 9.36 -16.48
N PRO A 652 12.61 9.95 -15.78
CA PRO A 652 13.94 10.15 -16.36
C PRO A 652 14.66 8.80 -16.52
N ASP A 653 15.41 8.66 -17.61
CA ASP A 653 16.46 7.65 -17.80
C ASP A 653 16.14 6.23 -17.28
N GLN A 654 16.72 5.87 -16.12
CA GLN A 654 16.57 4.54 -15.52
C GLN A 654 15.17 4.29 -14.97
N VAL A 655 14.47 5.32 -14.52
CA VAL A 655 13.11 5.21 -14.01
C VAL A 655 12.16 4.81 -15.15
N ARG A 656 12.34 5.37 -16.35
CA ARG A 656 11.60 4.97 -17.56
C ARG A 656 11.84 3.51 -17.91
N ARG A 657 13.10 3.06 -17.89
CA ARG A 657 13.44 1.65 -18.16
C ARG A 657 12.79 0.70 -17.15
N LEU A 658 12.80 1.05 -15.86
CA LEU A 658 12.16 0.26 -14.83
C LEU A 658 10.63 0.24 -15.01
N TYR A 659 10.03 1.38 -15.35
CA TYR A 659 8.61 1.48 -15.67
C TYR A 659 8.21 0.61 -16.87
N ASP A 660 8.95 0.68 -17.98
CA ASP A 660 8.68 -0.14 -19.16
C ASP A 660 8.82 -1.64 -18.88
N ALA A 661 9.81 -2.03 -18.08
CA ALA A 661 10.00 -3.41 -17.64
C ALA A 661 8.84 -3.87 -16.75
N ALA A 662 8.50 -3.09 -15.72
CA ALA A 662 7.39 -3.39 -14.80
C ALA A 662 6.07 -3.55 -15.55
N ARG A 663 5.77 -2.65 -16.49
CA ARG A 663 4.57 -2.71 -17.33
C ARG A 663 4.56 -3.94 -18.23
N SER A 664 5.69 -4.29 -18.83
CA SER A 664 5.81 -5.46 -19.72
C SER A 664 5.62 -6.80 -18.99
N GLU A 665 5.91 -6.85 -17.69
CA GLU A 665 5.66 -8.03 -16.85
C GLU A 665 4.18 -8.19 -16.46
N GLN A 666 3.37 -7.13 -16.56
CA GLN A 666 1.94 -7.15 -16.25
C GLN A 666 1.09 -7.52 -17.49
N VAL A 667 1.28 -8.72 -18.03
CA VAL A 667 0.70 -9.14 -19.32
C VAL A 667 -0.84 -9.11 -19.37
N ASN A 668 -1.52 -9.38 -18.25
CA ASN A 668 -2.99 -9.51 -18.19
C ASN A 668 -3.68 -8.48 -17.28
N ARG A 669 -2.95 -7.47 -16.79
CA ARG A 669 -3.48 -6.46 -15.86
C ARG A 669 -2.72 -5.15 -16.02
N ARG A 670 -3.35 -4.03 -15.65
CA ARG A 670 -2.67 -2.73 -15.67
C ARG A 670 -1.65 -2.65 -14.53
N LEU A 671 -0.59 -1.88 -14.75
CA LEU A 671 0.39 -1.62 -13.70
C LEU A 671 -0.24 -0.72 -12.64
N ASN A 672 -0.17 -1.15 -11.38
CA ASN A 672 -0.55 -0.32 -10.25
C ASN A 672 0.59 0.65 -9.94
N LEU A 673 0.31 1.96 -10.00
CA LEU A 673 1.32 2.99 -9.79
C LEU A 673 0.92 3.90 -8.63
N ILE A 674 1.81 4.03 -7.65
CA ILE A 674 1.66 4.96 -6.52
C ILE A 674 2.70 6.07 -6.64
N PHE A 675 2.25 7.31 -6.72
CA PHE A 675 3.11 8.49 -6.63
C PHE A 675 3.05 9.12 -5.22
N THR A 676 4.21 9.42 -4.65
CA THR A 676 4.36 10.03 -3.32
C THR A 676 5.37 11.18 -3.40
N SER A 677 5.10 12.31 -2.76
CA SER A 677 6.10 13.38 -2.62
C SER A 677 6.02 14.06 -1.25
N ASP A 678 7.17 14.42 -0.67
CA ASP A 678 7.26 15.32 0.50
C ASP A 678 7.37 16.81 0.11
N ILE A 679 7.39 17.13 -1.19
CA ILE A 679 7.55 18.49 -1.68
C ILE A 679 6.17 19.05 -2.00
N GLY A 680 5.63 19.90 -1.12
CA GLY A 680 4.24 20.37 -1.18
C GLY A 680 3.79 20.84 -2.57
N TRP A 681 4.50 21.81 -3.17
CA TRP A 681 4.11 22.34 -4.49
C TRP A 681 4.19 21.32 -5.63
N ILE A 682 5.05 20.29 -5.52
CA ILE A 682 5.15 19.21 -6.51
C ILE A 682 4.00 18.22 -6.28
N ALA A 683 3.74 17.86 -5.03
CA ALA A 683 2.64 16.99 -4.66
C ALA A 683 1.26 17.57 -5.07
N ASP A 684 1.15 18.90 -5.12
CA ASP A 684 -0.03 19.66 -5.57
C ASP A 684 -0.18 19.77 -7.10
N GLN A 685 0.76 19.26 -7.90
CA GLN A 685 0.60 19.26 -9.37
C GLN A 685 -0.45 18.22 -9.81
N SER A 686 -1.04 18.46 -10.99
CA SER A 686 -2.07 17.61 -11.58
C SER A 686 -1.49 16.40 -12.32
N TRP A 687 -0.93 15.47 -11.54
CA TRP A 687 -0.23 14.27 -12.05
C TRP A 687 -1.13 13.31 -12.85
N GLU A 688 -2.45 13.41 -12.72
CA GLU A 688 -3.40 12.64 -13.52
C GLU A 688 -3.27 12.96 -15.02
N PHE A 689 -2.75 14.14 -15.37
CA PHE A 689 -2.46 14.56 -16.75
C PHE A 689 -1.13 14.04 -17.31
N ILE A 690 -0.39 13.16 -16.61
CA ILE A 690 0.83 12.56 -17.20
C ILE A 690 0.49 11.92 -18.55
N TYR A 691 1.17 12.37 -19.59
CA TYR A 691 0.95 11.94 -20.96
C TYR A 691 2.22 11.28 -21.50
N ASP A 692 2.12 10.02 -21.90
CA ASP A 692 3.22 9.29 -22.53
C ASP A 692 3.27 9.67 -24.03
N PRO A 693 4.31 10.42 -24.48
CA PRO A 693 4.39 10.88 -25.86
C PRO A 693 4.64 9.76 -26.86
N ASP A 694 5.27 8.65 -26.45
CA ASP A 694 5.56 7.52 -27.33
C ASP A 694 4.28 6.72 -27.60
N ARG A 695 3.45 6.55 -26.58
CA ARG A 695 2.18 5.82 -26.65
C ARG A 695 0.99 6.68 -27.02
N ARG A 696 1.16 8.01 -26.95
CA ARG A 696 0.16 9.02 -27.27
C ARG A 696 -1.10 8.90 -26.42
N THR A 697 -0.93 8.69 -25.12
CA THR A 697 -2.04 8.47 -24.19
C THR A 697 -1.75 9.04 -22.80
N PHE A 698 -2.82 9.40 -22.08
CA PHE A 698 -2.75 9.77 -20.67
C PHE A 698 -2.69 8.51 -19.81
N LEU A 699 -1.68 8.41 -18.94
CA LEU A 699 -1.42 7.19 -18.17
C LEU A 699 -2.61 6.79 -17.29
N ALA A 700 -3.23 7.75 -16.62
CA ALA A 700 -4.33 7.53 -15.68
C ALA A 700 -5.66 7.09 -16.36
N LEU A 701 -5.76 7.22 -17.69
CA LEU A 701 -6.93 6.79 -18.47
C LEU A 701 -6.77 5.40 -19.07
N GLU A 702 -5.56 4.97 -19.44
CA GLU A 702 -5.40 3.78 -20.30
C GLU A 702 -4.38 2.76 -19.79
N GLU A 703 -3.18 3.20 -19.41
CA GLU A 703 -2.03 2.33 -19.21
C GLU A 703 -1.85 1.85 -17.76
N VAL A 704 -2.14 2.72 -16.78
CA VAL A 704 -1.83 2.44 -15.36
C VAL A 704 -2.98 2.79 -14.43
N ASN A 705 -3.03 2.06 -13.32
CA ASN A 705 -3.89 2.39 -12.19
C ASN A 705 -3.16 3.42 -11.32
N PHE A 706 -3.24 4.69 -11.73
CA PHE A 706 -2.55 5.80 -11.06
C PHE A 706 -3.26 6.23 -9.77
N THR A 707 -2.53 6.21 -8.66
CA THR A 707 -2.96 6.70 -7.34
C THR A 707 -1.86 7.51 -6.66
N ARG A 708 -2.25 8.40 -5.74
CA ARG A 708 -1.34 9.19 -4.91
C ARG A 708 -1.19 8.56 -3.53
N ASN A 709 -0.13 8.88 -2.79
CA ASN A 709 0.04 8.51 -1.39
C ASN A 709 0.80 9.60 -0.62
N VAL A 710 0.76 9.54 0.70
CA VAL A 710 1.48 10.43 1.61
C VAL A 710 2.54 9.64 2.38
N LEU A 711 3.64 10.30 2.72
CA LEU A 711 4.68 9.72 3.58
C LEU A 711 4.15 9.66 5.00
N THR A 712 3.72 8.48 5.41
CA THR A 712 3.29 8.22 6.79
C THR A 712 3.82 6.87 7.26
N ALA A 713 4.25 6.86 8.53
CA ALA A 713 4.66 5.66 9.26
C ALA A 713 3.46 4.91 9.87
N ILE A 714 2.25 5.49 9.82
CA ILE A 714 1.03 4.82 10.28
C ILE A 714 0.67 3.73 9.24
N PRO A 715 0.61 2.45 9.65
CA PRO A 715 0.17 1.38 8.76
C PRO A 715 -1.28 1.62 8.33
N ALA A 716 -1.59 1.27 7.07
CA ALA A 716 -2.98 1.22 6.64
C ALA A 716 -3.69 0.07 7.37
N GLU A 717 -4.94 0.28 7.79
CA GLU A 717 -5.76 -0.82 8.31
C GLU A 717 -5.97 -1.88 7.20
N ARG A 718 -5.49 -3.11 7.43
CA ARG A 718 -5.73 -4.25 6.52
C ARG A 718 -7.12 -4.81 6.79
N ILE A 719 -8.11 -4.36 6.02
CA ILE A 719 -9.51 -4.76 6.20
C ILE A 719 -9.95 -5.70 5.05
N PRO A 720 -10.44 -6.91 5.34
CA PRO A 720 -10.89 -7.87 4.32
C PRO A 720 -12.01 -7.34 3.41
N ALA A 721 -12.07 -7.85 2.19
CA ALA A 721 -13.17 -7.58 1.26
C ALA A 721 -14.50 -8.16 1.79
N ARG A 722 -15.62 -7.48 1.50
CA ARG A 722 -16.98 -7.86 1.94
C ARG A 722 -17.90 -8.13 0.75
N ASN A 723 -19.07 -8.73 1.00
CA ASN A 723 -20.05 -9.00 -0.07
C ASN A 723 -20.77 -7.75 -0.62
N GLY A 724 -20.75 -6.64 0.12
CA GLY A 724 -21.36 -5.36 -0.25
C GLY A 724 -20.81 -4.23 0.62
N MET A 725 -21.24 -2.99 0.34
CA MET A 725 -20.73 -1.79 1.04
C MET A 725 -21.83 -1.10 1.85
N ARG A 726 -21.48 -0.64 3.04
CA ARG A 726 -22.29 0.30 3.83
C ARG A 726 -21.71 1.70 3.67
N ILE A 727 -22.49 2.58 3.07
CA ILE A 727 -22.11 3.96 2.73
C ILE A 727 -22.87 4.90 3.64
N LEU A 728 -22.15 5.69 4.44
CA LEU A 728 -22.70 6.86 5.12
C LEU A 728 -22.48 8.08 4.23
N VAL A 729 -23.56 8.71 3.77
CA VAL A 729 -23.51 9.96 3.02
C VAL A 729 -23.76 11.10 3.99
N VAL A 730 -22.78 11.96 4.18
CA VAL A 730 -22.79 13.12 5.08
C VAL A 730 -23.01 14.36 4.22
N VAL A 731 -24.12 15.06 4.44
CA VAL A 731 -24.50 16.25 3.69
C VAL A 731 -24.42 17.42 4.65
N ALA A 732 -23.43 18.27 4.44
CA ALA A 732 -23.11 19.38 5.33
C ALA A 732 -23.61 20.74 4.81
N GLN A 733 -24.22 20.75 3.63
CA GLN A 733 -24.97 21.88 3.11
C GLN A 733 -26.03 21.33 2.15
N PRO A 734 -27.29 21.79 2.23
CA PRO A 734 -28.29 21.45 1.25
C PRO A 734 -27.88 21.98 -0.14
N LEU A 735 -28.22 21.29 -1.23
CA LEU A 735 -27.74 21.50 -2.61
C LEU A 735 -28.06 22.88 -3.24
N GLY A 736 -28.41 23.92 -2.47
CA GLY A 736 -28.79 25.24 -2.97
C GLY A 736 -30.06 25.21 -3.82
N LEU A 737 -30.77 24.08 -3.81
CA LEU A 737 -32.07 23.90 -4.44
C LEU A 737 -33.09 24.56 -3.52
N GLY A 738 -33.13 25.90 -3.53
CA GLY A 738 -33.89 26.76 -2.60
C GLY A 738 -35.42 26.61 -2.62
N THR A 739 -35.94 25.46 -3.08
CA THR A 739 -37.36 25.11 -3.21
C THR A 739 -37.63 23.60 -2.99
N LEU A 740 -36.71 22.82 -2.39
CA LEU A 740 -36.92 21.39 -2.11
C LEU A 740 -37.05 21.11 -0.61
N SER A 741 -37.90 20.15 -0.26
CA SER A 741 -38.00 19.58 1.08
C SER A 741 -36.82 18.65 1.41
N VAL A 742 -36.59 18.40 2.71
CA VAL A 742 -35.54 17.50 3.22
C VAL A 742 -35.68 16.09 2.63
N GLU A 743 -36.90 15.59 2.47
CA GLU A 743 -37.19 14.30 1.86
C GLU A 743 -36.86 14.28 0.35
N GLU A 744 -37.18 15.36 -0.38
CA GLU A 744 -36.86 15.46 -1.80
C GLU A 744 -35.35 15.53 -2.05
N GLU A 745 -34.63 16.25 -1.19
CA GLU A 745 -33.17 16.31 -1.22
C GLU A 745 -32.53 14.94 -0.90
N ALA A 746 -33.05 14.24 0.11
CA ALA A 746 -32.63 12.88 0.43
C ALA A 746 -32.79 11.95 -0.78
N ASP A 747 -33.88 12.10 -1.52
CA ASP A 747 -34.18 11.27 -2.68
C ASP A 747 -33.36 11.65 -3.92
N VAL A 748 -33.03 12.94 -4.12
CA VAL A 748 -32.02 13.38 -5.10
C VAL A 748 -30.71 12.65 -4.87
N ILE A 749 -30.22 12.67 -3.62
CA ILE A 749 -28.94 12.07 -3.25
C ILE A 749 -28.98 10.55 -3.41
N ARG A 750 -30.03 9.87 -2.89
CA ARG A 750 -30.22 8.43 -3.08
C ARG A 750 -30.34 8.04 -4.55
N SER A 751 -30.91 8.90 -5.40
CA SER A 751 -31.01 8.63 -6.84
C SER A 751 -29.63 8.41 -7.47
N GLY A 752 -28.60 9.12 -6.98
CA GLY A 752 -27.19 8.95 -7.38
C GLY A 752 -26.68 7.52 -7.18
N PHE A 753 -27.13 6.87 -6.09
CA PHE A 753 -26.76 5.50 -5.71
C PHE A 753 -27.77 4.43 -6.15
N ARG A 754 -28.87 4.80 -6.83
CA ARG A 754 -29.99 3.90 -7.13
C ARG A 754 -29.59 2.60 -7.81
N ARG A 755 -28.61 2.63 -8.71
CA ARG A 755 -28.11 1.41 -9.37
C ARG A 755 -27.51 0.40 -8.40
N LEU A 756 -26.79 0.87 -7.38
CA LEU A 756 -26.20 0.02 -6.34
C LEU A 756 -27.28 -0.51 -5.40
N LEU A 757 -28.24 0.34 -5.04
CA LEU A 757 -29.36 -0.01 -4.17
C LEU A 757 -30.27 -1.07 -4.82
N ASP A 758 -30.73 -0.83 -6.06
CA ASP A 758 -31.58 -1.75 -6.82
C ASP A 758 -30.91 -3.12 -7.06
N ALA A 759 -29.57 -3.15 -7.11
CA ALA A 759 -28.78 -4.37 -7.28
C ALA A 759 -28.42 -5.07 -5.95
N GLY A 760 -28.80 -4.50 -4.79
CA GLY A 760 -28.41 -5.03 -3.48
C GLY A 760 -26.88 -5.04 -3.26
N LEU A 761 -26.17 -4.12 -3.90
CA LEU A 761 -24.71 -4.02 -3.87
C LEU A 761 -24.20 -3.10 -2.75
N ALA A 762 -25.03 -2.16 -2.32
CA ALA A 762 -24.71 -1.26 -1.23
C ALA A 762 -25.94 -0.98 -0.37
N GLN A 763 -25.70 -0.63 0.89
CA GLN A 763 -26.64 0.03 1.77
C GLN A 763 -26.20 1.49 1.91
N VAL A 764 -27.11 2.42 1.74
CA VAL A 764 -26.83 3.86 1.84
C VAL A 764 -27.64 4.43 2.97
N GLU A 765 -26.96 5.12 3.87
CA GLU A 765 -27.54 5.89 4.95
C GLU A 765 -27.18 7.36 4.77
N LEU A 766 -28.12 8.26 5.01
CA LEU A 766 -27.92 9.70 4.87
C LEU A 766 -27.87 10.36 6.24
N LEU A 767 -26.93 11.28 6.41
CA LEU A 767 -26.89 12.25 7.49
C LEU A 767 -27.01 13.64 6.85
N LEU A 768 -28.23 14.17 6.86
CA LEU A 768 -28.54 15.52 6.39
C LEU A 768 -28.24 16.53 7.50
N ASP A 769 -28.10 17.81 7.13
CA ASP A 769 -27.82 18.92 8.03
C ASP A 769 -26.66 18.61 8.98
N ALA A 770 -25.60 18.05 8.41
CA ALA A 770 -24.57 17.39 9.20
C ALA A 770 -23.78 18.41 10.02
N THR A 771 -23.83 18.25 11.34
CA THR A 771 -22.91 18.90 12.28
C THR A 771 -21.77 17.95 12.66
N PRO A 772 -20.61 18.46 13.14
CA PRO A 772 -19.51 17.60 13.58
C PRO A 772 -19.92 16.66 14.73
N GLU A 773 -20.81 17.12 15.62
CA GLU A 773 -21.34 16.32 16.72
C GLU A 773 -22.21 15.17 16.20
N LEU A 774 -23.11 15.45 15.24
CA LEU A 774 -23.97 14.43 14.64
C LEU A 774 -23.14 13.37 13.91
N LEU A 775 -22.13 13.79 13.16
CA LEU A 775 -21.20 12.88 12.49
C LEU A 775 -20.49 11.98 13.51
N HIS A 776 -19.92 12.57 14.57
CA HIS A 776 -19.20 11.83 15.59
C HIS A 776 -20.10 10.82 16.31
N ARG A 777 -21.27 11.25 16.77
CA ARG A 777 -22.25 10.40 17.44
C ARG A 777 -22.72 9.26 16.53
N ARG A 778 -22.95 9.55 15.24
CA ARG A 778 -23.42 8.54 14.30
C ARG A 778 -22.37 7.46 14.04
N LEU A 779 -21.09 7.84 13.91
CA LEU A 779 -19.99 6.89 13.76
C LEU A 779 -19.75 6.06 15.02
N GLU A 780 -19.93 6.63 16.21
CA GLU A 780 -19.77 5.94 17.49
C GLU A 780 -20.90 4.94 17.78
N SER A 781 -22.14 5.32 17.49
CA SER A 781 -23.35 4.53 17.80
C SER A 781 -23.72 3.49 16.75
N ALA A 782 -22.96 3.36 15.66
CA ALA A 782 -23.29 2.43 14.59
C ALA A 782 -23.16 0.96 15.03
N GLU A 783 -24.24 0.17 14.87
CA GLU A 783 -24.25 -1.28 15.18
C GLU A 783 -23.16 -2.07 14.43
N ALA A 784 -22.77 -1.58 13.26
CA ALA A 784 -21.66 -2.10 12.48
C ALA A 784 -20.90 -0.91 11.85
N PRO A 785 -19.60 -1.06 11.55
CA PRO A 785 -18.81 0.01 10.93
C PRO A 785 -19.31 0.32 9.52
N PHE A 786 -19.24 1.60 9.14
CA PHE A 786 -19.42 2.03 7.76
C PHE A 786 -18.16 1.73 6.95
N ASP A 787 -18.35 1.29 5.72
CA ASP A 787 -17.25 0.98 4.81
C ASP A 787 -16.78 2.22 4.05
N VAL A 788 -17.74 3.07 3.70
CA VAL A 788 -17.53 4.30 2.95
C VAL A 788 -18.16 5.46 3.71
N LEU A 789 -17.42 6.54 3.87
CA LEU A 789 -17.95 7.84 4.25
C LEU A 789 -17.91 8.74 3.01
N HIS A 790 -19.06 9.16 2.51
CA HIS A 790 -19.18 10.06 1.36
C HIS A 790 -19.65 11.43 1.86
N PHE A 791 -18.77 12.42 1.84
CA PHE A 791 -19.07 13.78 2.27
C PHE A 791 -19.46 14.64 1.06
N ILE A 792 -20.58 15.35 1.17
CA ILE A 792 -21.08 16.34 0.21
C ILE A 792 -21.14 17.68 0.94
N GLY A 793 -20.41 18.67 0.44
CA GLY A 793 -20.37 19.99 1.04
C GLY A 793 -19.17 20.80 0.53
N HIS A 794 -18.80 21.83 1.27
CA HIS A 794 -17.70 22.71 0.89
C HIS A 794 -16.41 22.33 1.62
N GLY A 795 -15.31 22.50 0.90
CA GLY A 795 -13.97 22.44 1.44
C GLY A 795 -13.29 23.78 1.20
N GLU A 796 -12.47 24.20 2.16
CA GLU A 796 -11.64 25.40 2.05
C GLU A 796 -10.20 25.04 2.41
N TYR A 797 -9.25 25.70 1.76
CA TYR A 797 -7.85 25.64 2.14
C TYR A 797 -7.33 27.04 2.52
N GLN A 798 -6.90 27.22 3.78
CA GLN A 798 -6.37 28.51 4.24
C GLN A 798 -4.83 28.55 4.15
N GLU A 799 -4.32 29.37 3.22
CA GLU A 799 -2.88 29.54 3.03
C GLU A 799 -2.14 30.11 4.26
N GLN A 800 -2.80 30.94 5.08
CA GLN A 800 -2.18 31.59 6.24
C GLN A 800 -1.81 30.60 7.35
N ASN A 801 -2.66 29.60 7.58
CA ASN A 801 -2.52 28.61 8.66
C ASN A 801 -2.05 27.24 8.15
N ASP A 802 -1.86 27.12 6.83
CA ASP A 802 -1.45 25.90 6.13
C ASP A 802 -2.37 24.71 6.42
N CYS A 803 -3.69 24.92 6.44
CA CYS A 803 -4.65 23.91 6.90
C CYS A 803 -5.90 23.83 6.01
N GLY A 804 -6.34 22.60 5.70
CA GLY A 804 -7.61 22.34 5.03
C GLY A 804 -8.76 22.17 6.02
N TYR A 805 -9.93 22.66 5.63
CA TYR A 805 -11.17 22.62 6.41
C TYR A 805 -12.30 22.00 5.58
N LEU A 806 -13.18 21.27 6.26
CA LEU A 806 -14.52 20.97 5.76
C LEU A 806 -15.51 21.88 6.47
N ILE A 807 -16.48 22.40 5.72
CA ILE A 807 -17.55 23.22 6.28
C ILE A 807 -18.72 22.28 6.63
N PHE A 808 -19.12 22.31 7.89
CA PHE A 808 -20.29 21.64 8.45
C PHE A 808 -21.35 22.67 8.85
N GLU A 809 -22.54 22.22 9.17
CA GLU A 809 -23.53 23.06 9.83
C GLU A 809 -23.24 23.16 11.33
N ASN A 810 -23.59 24.30 11.93
CA ASN A 810 -23.62 24.51 13.36
C ASN A 810 -25.05 24.31 13.92
N GLN A 811 -25.21 24.38 15.24
CA GLN A 811 -26.50 24.15 15.89
C GLN A 811 -27.57 25.20 15.55
N ASP A 812 -27.16 26.36 14.98
CA ASP A 812 -28.03 27.46 14.58
C ASP A 812 -28.28 27.49 13.06
N GLY A 813 -27.86 26.46 12.31
CA GLY A 813 -27.98 26.38 10.84
C GLY A 813 -26.99 27.27 10.07
N GLY A 814 -25.96 27.78 10.76
CA GLY A 814 -24.85 28.51 10.15
C GLY A 814 -23.63 27.62 9.87
N GLU A 815 -22.54 28.21 9.39
CA GLU A 815 -21.33 27.46 9.05
C GLU A 815 -20.45 27.16 10.28
N GLN A 816 -19.95 25.94 10.38
CA GLN A 816 -18.90 25.49 11.29
C GLN A 816 -17.74 24.89 10.50
N ARG A 817 -16.58 25.54 10.57
CA ARG A 817 -15.34 25.03 9.96
C ARG A 817 -14.74 23.94 10.84
N LEU A 818 -14.46 22.78 10.26
CA LEU A 818 -13.78 21.67 10.92
C LEU A 818 -12.41 21.43 10.28
N ASP A 819 -11.35 21.59 11.06
CA ASP A 819 -9.98 21.39 10.58
C ASP A 819 -9.66 19.90 10.33
N SER A 820 -8.63 19.66 9.51
CA SER A 820 -8.20 18.31 9.11
C SER A 820 -7.77 17.42 10.29
N SER A 821 -7.27 17.99 11.40
CA SER A 821 -6.85 17.24 12.58
C SER A 821 -8.03 16.76 13.42
N THR A 822 -9.05 17.60 13.58
CA THR A 822 -10.30 17.28 14.28
C THR A 822 -11.10 16.26 13.47
N LEU A 823 -11.19 16.44 12.15
CA LEU A 823 -11.83 15.45 11.27
C LEU A 823 -11.16 14.07 11.38
N ARG A 824 -9.82 14.03 11.43
CA ARG A 824 -9.06 12.79 11.63
C ARG A 824 -9.43 12.09 12.95
N GLN A 825 -9.61 12.85 14.03
CA GLN A 825 -9.99 12.30 15.34
C GLN A 825 -11.40 11.68 15.32
N ILE A 826 -12.31 12.24 14.53
CA ILE A 826 -13.69 11.74 14.39
C ILE A 826 -13.73 10.47 13.50
N VAL A 827 -13.02 10.49 12.37
CA VAL A 827 -13.18 9.50 11.29
C VAL A 827 -12.23 8.30 11.40
N CYS A 828 -10.97 8.49 11.82
CA CYS A 828 -9.98 7.40 11.82
C CYS A 828 -10.26 6.36 12.91
N ARG A 829 -9.81 5.11 12.68
CA ARG A 829 -9.99 3.95 13.59
C ARG A 829 -11.45 3.57 13.85
N ARG A 830 -12.36 3.89 12.91
CA ARG A 830 -13.78 3.51 12.94
C ARG A 830 -14.15 2.39 11.94
N GLY A 831 -13.15 1.74 11.34
CA GLY A 831 -13.35 0.69 10.32
C GLY A 831 -13.74 1.22 8.94
N ILE A 832 -13.63 2.54 8.71
CA ILE A 832 -13.89 3.19 7.42
C ILE A 832 -12.76 2.86 6.45
N ARG A 833 -13.11 2.31 5.30
CA ARG A 833 -12.16 1.81 4.28
C ARG A 833 -11.89 2.83 3.19
N LEU A 834 -12.87 3.70 2.94
CA LEU A 834 -12.84 4.71 1.92
C LEU A 834 -13.55 5.97 2.41
N VAL A 835 -12.90 7.12 2.28
CA VAL A 835 -13.55 8.42 2.41
C VAL A 835 -13.63 9.06 1.03
N CYS A 836 -14.79 9.56 0.65
CA CYS A 836 -14.98 10.31 -0.59
C CYS A 836 -15.40 11.73 -0.22
N LEU A 837 -14.52 12.69 -0.48
CA LEU A 837 -14.72 14.11 -0.22
C LEU A 837 -15.20 14.76 -1.50
N ASN A 838 -16.51 14.81 -1.71
CA ASN A 838 -17.09 15.58 -2.79
C ASN A 838 -17.23 17.05 -2.35
N ALA A 839 -16.08 17.70 -2.22
CA ALA A 839 -15.94 19.06 -1.75
C ALA A 839 -14.71 19.71 -2.40
N CYS A 840 -14.83 20.98 -2.78
CA CYS A 840 -13.77 21.73 -3.48
C CYS A 840 -12.47 21.76 -2.66
N GLU A 841 -11.33 21.73 -3.37
CA GLU A 841 -9.96 21.87 -2.82
C GLU A 841 -9.54 20.90 -1.71
N THR A 842 -10.32 19.85 -1.44
CA THR A 842 -10.01 18.85 -0.39
C THR A 842 -8.80 17.97 -0.69
N GLY A 843 -8.36 17.93 -1.95
CA GLY A 843 -7.18 17.21 -2.40
C GLY A 843 -5.88 18.02 -2.37
N ARG A 844 -5.95 19.33 -2.07
CA ARG A 844 -4.78 20.23 -2.00
C ARG A 844 -4.03 20.03 -0.69
N GLY A 845 -2.69 19.95 -0.75
CA GLY A 845 -1.84 19.76 0.41
C GLY A 845 -1.37 21.07 1.06
N GLY A 846 -0.74 20.93 2.23
CA GLY A 846 -0.05 22.04 2.88
C GLY A 846 1.17 22.54 2.10
N ARG A 847 1.36 23.86 2.02
CA ARG A 847 2.56 24.51 1.44
C ARG A 847 3.80 24.27 2.30
N GLN A 848 3.67 24.22 3.63
CA GLN A 848 4.78 23.91 4.55
C GLN A 848 4.73 22.45 5.02
N ASP A 849 3.54 21.91 5.27
CA ASP A 849 3.31 20.53 5.67
C ASP A 849 2.18 19.89 4.86
N PHE A 850 2.56 19.11 3.85
CA PHE A 850 1.64 18.45 2.92
C PHE A 850 0.55 17.62 3.63
N SER A 851 0.81 17.12 4.85
CA SER A 851 -0.14 16.32 5.62
C SER A 851 -1.35 17.10 6.18
N ARG A 852 -1.35 18.43 6.07
CA ARG A 852 -2.42 19.31 6.60
C ARG A 852 -3.61 19.52 5.67
N GLY A 853 -3.52 19.07 4.42
CA GLY A 853 -4.68 18.93 3.54
C GLY A 853 -5.66 17.88 4.07
N VAL A 854 -6.97 18.02 3.79
CA VAL A 854 -8.00 17.15 4.38
C VAL A 854 -7.78 15.68 4.00
N ALA A 855 -7.58 15.41 2.71
CA ALA A 855 -7.36 14.05 2.22
C ALA A 855 -6.06 13.43 2.75
N GLN A 856 -4.99 14.23 2.78
CA GLN A 856 -3.67 13.83 3.24
C GLN A 856 -3.68 13.49 4.73
N ALA A 857 -4.38 14.29 5.55
CA ALA A 857 -4.52 14.08 6.99
C ALA A 857 -5.26 12.76 7.31
N LEU A 858 -6.29 12.43 6.53
CA LEU A 858 -7.06 11.20 6.67
C LEU A 858 -6.23 9.96 6.28
N ILE A 859 -5.52 10.01 5.15
CA ILE A 859 -4.60 8.91 4.75
C ILE A 859 -3.48 8.76 5.77
N ALA A 860 -2.88 9.88 6.19
CA ALA A 860 -1.82 9.88 7.21
C ALA A 860 -2.34 9.29 8.54
N GLY A 861 -3.61 9.51 8.87
CA GLY A 861 -4.30 8.97 10.04
C GLY A 861 -4.67 7.50 9.97
N GLY A 862 -4.46 6.83 8.84
CA GLY A 862 -4.67 5.39 8.68
C GLY A 862 -5.88 4.99 7.83
N VAL A 863 -6.62 5.94 7.25
CA VAL A 863 -7.68 5.61 6.28
C VAL A 863 -7.04 4.95 5.04
N PRO A 864 -7.51 3.78 4.59
CA PRO A 864 -6.87 3.05 3.49
C PRO A 864 -6.88 3.78 2.14
N ALA A 865 -7.98 4.47 1.83
CA ALA A 865 -8.12 5.28 0.62
C ALA A 865 -9.03 6.50 0.81
N VAL A 866 -8.70 7.57 0.09
CA VAL A 866 -9.45 8.82 0.08
C VAL A 866 -9.58 9.33 -1.36
N VAL A 867 -10.80 9.63 -1.78
CA VAL A 867 -11.08 10.40 -3.01
C VAL A 867 -11.29 11.84 -2.62
N ALA A 868 -10.65 12.77 -3.30
CA ALA A 868 -10.79 14.20 -3.07
C ALA A 868 -10.69 14.97 -4.39
N ASN A 869 -11.10 16.24 -4.39
CA ASN A 869 -11.02 17.08 -5.58
C ASN A 869 -9.86 18.06 -5.47
N GLN A 870 -9.03 18.14 -6.52
CA GLN A 870 -7.91 19.09 -6.59
C GLN A 870 -8.37 20.52 -6.91
N TYR A 871 -9.48 20.63 -7.64
CA TYR A 871 -10.08 21.87 -8.10
C TYR A 871 -11.60 21.86 -7.83
N PRO A 872 -12.29 23.01 -7.95
CA PRO A 872 -13.73 23.02 -8.11
C PRO A 872 -14.16 22.09 -9.25
N VAL A 873 -15.16 21.26 -9.02
CA VAL A 873 -15.67 20.29 -9.99
C VAL A 873 -17.16 20.54 -10.22
N LEU A 874 -17.60 20.38 -11.46
CA LEU A 874 -19.03 20.41 -11.77
C LEU A 874 -19.75 19.22 -11.14
N ASP A 875 -20.92 19.43 -10.56
CA ASP A 875 -21.73 18.39 -9.91
C ASP A 875 -21.99 17.19 -10.82
N VAL A 876 -22.19 17.44 -12.12
CA VAL A 876 -22.41 16.40 -13.13
C VAL A 876 -21.20 15.48 -13.28
N SER A 877 -19.99 16.04 -13.17
CA SER A 877 -18.72 15.31 -13.31
C SER A 877 -18.39 14.55 -12.02
N ALA A 878 -18.59 15.16 -10.85
CA ALA A 878 -18.46 14.49 -9.55
C ALA A 878 -19.44 13.32 -9.38
N THR A 879 -20.69 13.52 -9.81
CA THR A 879 -21.73 12.47 -9.80
C THR A 879 -21.36 11.34 -10.75
N ALA A 880 -20.89 11.65 -11.97
CA ALA A 880 -20.48 10.65 -12.94
C ALA A 880 -19.29 9.82 -12.43
N PHE A 881 -18.29 10.46 -11.83
CA PHE A 881 -17.16 9.81 -11.20
C PHE A 881 -17.62 8.86 -10.09
N SER A 882 -18.32 9.38 -9.07
CA SER A 882 -18.76 8.62 -7.89
C SER A 882 -19.60 7.40 -8.29
N ARG A 883 -20.50 7.56 -9.27
CA ARG A 883 -21.36 6.48 -9.75
C ARG A 883 -20.56 5.30 -10.30
N HIS A 884 -19.59 5.55 -11.18
CA HIS A 884 -18.80 4.48 -11.78
C HIS A 884 -17.74 3.95 -10.82
N PHE A 885 -17.18 4.80 -9.97
CA PHE A 885 -16.24 4.43 -8.93
C PHE A 885 -16.86 3.41 -7.97
N TYR A 886 -18.00 3.73 -7.36
CA TYR A 886 -18.68 2.81 -6.46
C TYR A 886 -19.21 1.57 -7.17
N TRP A 887 -19.65 1.68 -8.42
CA TRP A 887 -20.06 0.52 -9.21
C TRP A 887 -18.91 -0.47 -9.41
N ALA A 888 -17.75 0.00 -9.83
CA ALA A 888 -16.56 -0.83 -10.02
C ALA A 888 -16.13 -1.49 -8.69
N LEU A 889 -16.09 -0.73 -7.60
CA LEU A 889 -15.77 -1.26 -6.27
C LEU A 889 -16.76 -2.34 -5.83
N ALA A 890 -18.06 -2.14 -6.05
CA ALA A 890 -19.09 -3.10 -5.70
C ALA A 890 -19.02 -4.40 -6.51
N MET A 891 -18.49 -4.34 -7.73
CA MET A 891 -18.21 -5.49 -8.58
C MET A 891 -16.91 -6.22 -8.19
N GLY A 892 -16.17 -5.69 -7.21
CA GLY A 892 -14.92 -6.23 -6.70
C GLY A 892 -13.68 -5.84 -7.50
N HIS A 893 -13.76 -4.76 -8.28
CA HIS A 893 -12.57 -4.17 -8.88
C HIS A 893 -11.68 -3.55 -7.78
N SER A 894 -10.38 -3.45 -8.07
CA SER A 894 -9.44 -2.76 -7.18
C SER A 894 -9.73 -1.25 -7.12
N ILE A 895 -9.24 -0.57 -6.09
CA ILE A 895 -9.37 0.90 -5.97
C ILE A 895 -8.77 1.59 -7.20
N GLY A 896 -7.62 1.12 -7.68
CA GLY A 896 -6.96 1.64 -8.86
C GLY A 896 -7.78 1.47 -10.14
N ASP A 897 -8.32 0.28 -10.37
CA ASP A 897 -9.19 0.01 -11.53
C ASP A 897 -10.48 0.85 -11.45
N ALA A 898 -11.08 0.93 -10.26
CA ALA A 898 -12.29 1.73 -10.05
C ALA A 898 -12.05 3.21 -10.34
N ALA A 899 -10.90 3.76 -9.91
CA ALA A 899 -10.52 5.15 -10.19
C ALA A 899 -10.39 5.37 -11.69
N ARG A 900 -9.69 4.48 -12.40
CA ARG A 900 -9.50 4.55 -13.85
C ARG A 900 -10.83 4.49 -14.61
N GLU A 901 -11.71 3.53 -14.30
CA GLU A 901 -13.03 3.43 -14.92
C GLU A 901 -13.89 4.68 -14.67
N ALA A 902 -13.79 5.25 -13.47
CA ALA A 902 -14.48 6.50 -13.13
C ALA A 902 -13.95 7.68 -13.96
N ARG A 903 -12.63 7.84 -14.11
CA ARG A 903 -12.01 8.88 -14.95
C ARG A 903 -12.42 8.73 -16.42
N VAL A 904 -12.36 7.53 -16.97
CA VAL A 904 -12.83 7.25 -18.34
C VAL A 904 -14.29 7.67 -18.50
N SER A 905 -15.13 7.41 -17.49
CA SER A 905 -16.53 7.79 -17.51
C SER A 905 -16.79 9.30 -17.55
N VAL A 906 -15.94 10.07 -16.88
CA VAL A 906 -16.00 11.53 -16.90
C VAL A 906 -15.46 12.05 -18.24
N ASN A 907 -14.38 11.46 -18.75
CA ASN A 907 -13.72 11.89 -19.99
C ASN A 907 -14.63 11.84 -21.24
N TYR A 908 -15.51 10.85 -21.35
CA TYR A 908 -16.51 10.81 -22.44
C TYR A 908 -17.83 11.51 -22.10
N SER A 909 -17.98 12.03 -20.88
CA SER A 909 -19.19 12.74 -20.46
C SER A 909 -19.28 14.08 -21.18
N ILE A 910 -20.37 14.30 -21.92
CA ILE A 910 -20.54 15.46 -22.80
C ILE A 910 -20.90 16.73 -22.01
N SER A 911 -21.15 16.61 -20.69
CA SER A 911 -21.54 17.71 -19.82
C SER A 911 -20.38 18.29 -19.00
N GLY A 912 -19.21 17.65 -19.02
CA GLY A 912 -18.03 18.10 -18.28
C GLY A 912 -17.05 18.86 -19.17
N GLU A 913 -16.12 19.57 -18.52
CA GLU A 913 -14.99 20.21 -19.20
C GLU A 913 -13.89 19.20 -19.52
N ALA A 914 -12.99 19.54 -20.45
CA ALA A 914 -11.92 18.63 -20.90
C ALA A 914 -10.97 18.17 -19.78
N ILE A 915 -10.91 18.93 -18.67
CA ILE A 915 -10.07 18.66 -17.51
C ILE A 915 -10.78 17.86 -16.40
N ASP A 916 -12.11 17.75 -16.43
CA ASP A 916 -12.92 17.26 -15.30
C ASP A 916 -12.57 15.84 -14.86
N TRP A 917 -12.12 14.99 -15.79
CA TRP A 917 -11.76 13.61 -15.48
C TRP A 917 -10.51 13.50 -14.59
N ALA A 918 -9.65 14.51 -14.59
CA ALA A 918 -8.43 14.56 -13.79
C ALA A 918 -8.61 15.29 -12.46
N VAL A 919 -9.73 15.98 -12.25
CA VAL A 919 -10.03 16.74 -11.02
C VAL A 919 -10.15 15.83 -9.79
N PRO A 920 -10.81 14.65 -9.85
CA PRO A 920 -10.85 13.71 -8.75
C PRO A 920 -9.50 12.97 -8.60
N VAL A 921 -8.82 13.26 -7.50
CA VAL A 921 -7.57 12.61 -7.10
C VAL A 921 -7.88 11.46 -6.13
N VAL A 922 -7.19 10.35 -6.31
CA VAL A 922 -7.37 9.15 -5.47
C VAL A 922 -6.09 8.88 -4.72
N PHE A 923 -6.14 9.08 -3.40
CA PHE A 923 -5.08 8.65 -2.50
C PHE A 923 -5.36 7.22 -2.02
N ALA A 924 -4.38 6.34 -2.12
CA ALA A 924 -4.51 4.96 -1.67
C ALA A 924 -3.19 4.43 -1.12
N ARG A 925 -3.26 3.66 -0.02
CA ARG A 925 -2.10 2.95 0.54
C ARG A 925 -1.74 1.72 -0.30
N ASN A 926 -2.75 1.08 -0.89
CA ASN A 926 -2.59 0.01 -1.86
C ASN A 926 -3.68 0.12 -2.96
N PRO A 927 -3.35 0.51 -4.20
CA PRO A 927 -4.31 0.61 -5.30
C PRO A 927 -4.91 -0.76 -5.68
N ALA A 928 -4.22 -1.86 -5.40
CA ALA A 928 -4.70 -3.21 -5.67
C ALA A 928 -5.74 -3.71 -4.65
N GLN A 929 -5.98 -2.95 -3.56
CA GLN A 929 -6.94 -3.32 -2.53
C GLN A 929 -8.36 -3.38 -3.11
N GLN A 930 -9.12 -4.39 -2.71
CA GLN A 930 -10.53 -4.57 -3.06
C GLN A 930 -11.41 -4.30 -1.84
N LEU A 931 -12.47 -3.52 -2.03
CA LEU A 931 -13.49 -3.29 -0.99
C LEU A 931 -14.54 -4.39 -0.97
N CYS A 932 -14.95 -4.86 -2.15
CA CYS A 932 -15.90 -5.98 -2.26
C CYS A 932 -15.26 -7.19 -2.90
N LEU A 933 -15.82 -8.37 -2.59
CA LEU A 933 -15.44 -9.61 -3.26
C LEU A 933 -15.85 -9.54 -4.74
N PRO A 934 -15.00 -10.05 -5.66
CA PRO A 934 -15.32 -10.11 -7.09
C PRO A 934 -16.63 -10.86 -7.34
N ARG A 935 -17.47 -10.33 -8.23
CA ARG A 935 -18.71 -10.97 -8.66
C ARG A 935 -18.61 -11.40 -10.12
N THR A 936 -19.15 -12.56 -10.46
CA THR A 936 -19.18 -13.00 -11.87
C THR A 936 -20.30 -12.29 -12.63
N ALA A 937 -20.14 -12.16 -13.96
CA ALA A 937 -21.20 -11.66 -14.83
C ALA A 937 -22.49 -12.50 -14.72
N ALA A 938 -22.37 -13.79 -14.43
CA ALA A 938 -23.51 -14.69 -14.20
C ALA A 938 -24.25 -14.38 -12.89
N ASP A 939 -23.55 -14.03 -11.81
CA ASP A 939 -24.15 -13.62 -10.53
C ASP A 939 -24.87 -12.28 -10.65
N TYR A 940 -24.26 -11.34 -11.37
CA TYR A 940 -24.88 -10.07 -11.72
C TYR A 940 -26.13 -10.29 -12.58
N GLU A 941 -26.06 -11.07 -13.66
CA GLU A 941 -27.20 -11.29 -14.55
C GLU A 941 -28.32 -12.07 -13.85
N ARG A 942 -28.00 -12.98 -12.91
CA ARG A 942 -28.99 -13.64 -12.04
C ARG A 942 -29.74 -12.64 -11.15
N THR A 943 -29.01 -11.74 -10.49
CA THR A 943 -29.57 -10.70 -9.62
C THR A 943 -30.43 -9.71 -10.42
N ARG A 944 -29.91 -9.24 -11.56
CA ARG A 944 -30.61 -8.38 -12.52
C ARG A 944 -31.87 -9.06 -13.05
N SER A 945 -31.77 -10.33 -13.45
CA SER A 945 -32.90 -11.11 -13.96
C SER A 945 -33.95 -11.37 -12.88
N ALA A 946 -33.58 -11.51 -11.60
CA ALA A 946 -34.55 -11.63 -10.51
C ALA A 946 -35.31 -10.31 -10.27
N ALA A 947 -34.61 -9.17 -10.23
CA ALA A 947 -35.22 -7.84 -10.11
C ALA A 947 -36.13 -7.52 -11.31
N VAL A 948 -35.67 -7.78 -12.53
CA VAL A 948 -36.45 -7.62 -13.78
C VAL A 948 -37.66 -8.56 -13.83
N ARG A 949 -37.53 -9.81 -13.37
CA ARG A 949 -38.66 -10.75 -13.27
C ARG A 949 -39.70 -10.31 -12.23
N SER A 950 -39.27 -9.71 -11.12
CA SER A 950 -40.19 -9.15 -10.13
C SER A 950 -40.98 -7.95 -10.69
N ARG A 951 -40.31 -7.03 -11.41
CA ARG A 951 -40.97 -5.91 -12.10
C ARG A 951 -41.91 -6.39 -13.21
N ARG A 952 -41.50 -7.37 -14.03
CA ARG A 952 -42.37 -7.96 -15.07
C ARG A 952 -43.62 -8.63 -14.50
N ARG A 953 -43.55 -9.26 -13.32
CA ARG A 953 -44.72 -9.87 -12.66
C ARG A 953 -45.70 -8.84 -12.11
N ALA A 954 -45.25 -7.62 -11.78
CA ALA A 954 -46.09 -6.59 -11.19
C ALA A 954 -46.95 -5.81 -12.21
N VAL A 955 -46.64 -5.86 -13.51
CA VAL A 955 -47.16 -4.90 -14.51
C VAL A 955 -48.13 -5.49 -15.57
N GLY A 956 -48.26 -6.82 -15.68
CA GLY A 956 -49.26 -7.48 -16.56
C GLY A 956 -49.14 -7.16 -18.07
N ASP A 957 -50.23 -7.35 -18.83
CA ASP A 957 -50.38 -7.12 -20.29
C ASP A 957 -50.55 -5.63 -20.69
N ARG A 958 -50.08 -4.69 -19.86
CA ARG A 958 -50.23 -3.24 -20.11
C ARG A 958 -49.19 -2.72 -21.11
N VAL A 959 -49.55 -1.67 -21.87
CA VAL A 959 -48.64 -0.97 -22.79
C VAL A 959 -47.59 -0.19 -21.98
N ARG A 960 -46.32 -0.50 -22.17
CA ARG A 960 -45.22 0.04 -21.36
C ARG A 960 -44.67 1.32 -21.94
N ILE A 961 -44.68 2.37 -21.13
CA ILE A 961 -44.12 3.68 -21.47
C ILE A 961 -42.95 3.94 -20.52
N GLY A 962 -41.74 3.88 -21.06
CA GLY A 962 -40.53 4.25 -20.33
C GLY A 962 -40.36 5.77 -20.30
N ILE A 963 -40.04 6.34 -19.14
CA ILE A 963 -39.67 7.75 -19.00
C ILE A 963 -38.20 7.85 -18.60
N TRP A 964 -37.39 8.39 -19.51
CA TRP A 964 -35.98 8.69 -19.28
C TRP A 964 -35.81 10.15 -18.91
N ASN A 965 -35.60 10.41 -17.62
CA ASN A 965 -35.21 11.72 -17.11
C ASN A 965 -33.69 11.89 -17.28
N ALA A 966 -33.27 12.42 -18.42
CA ALA A 966 -31.87 12.36 -18.84
C ALA A 966 -30.92 13.17 -17.94
N HIS A 967 -31.42 14.24 -17.33
CA HIS A 967 -30.68 15.11 -16.40
C HIS A 967 -31.11 14.94 -14.95
N ARG A 968 -31.95 13.92 -14.65
CA ARG A 968 -32.43 13.59 -13.30
C ARG A 968 -33.09 14.75 -12.55
N MET A 969 -33.69 15.68 -13.26
CA MET A 969 -34.23 16.92 -12.68
C MET A 969 -35.54 16.75 -11.90
N ILE A 970 -36.28 15.66 -12.16
CA ILE A 970 -37.48 15.25 -11.43
C ILE A 970 -37.12 14.03 -10.56
N PRO A 971 -36.81 14.21 -9.26
CA PRO A 971 -36.31 13.15 -8.39
C PRO A 971 -37.39 12.14 -8.01
N HIS A 972 -38.60 12.61 -7.69
CA HIS A 972 -39.78 11.79 -7.33
C HIS A 972 -40.55 11.24 -8.57
N LEU A 973 -39.90 11.21 -9.74
CA LEU A 973 -40.49 10.66 -10.96
C LEU A 973 -40.96 9.20 -10.83
N PRO A 974 -40.29 8.30 -10.07
CA PRO A 974 -40.80 6.95 -9.83
C PRO A 974 -42.18 6.92 -9.16
N ASP A 975 -42.44 7.83 -8.22
CA ASP A 975 -43.72 7.92 -7.51
C ASP A 975 -44.80 8.46 -8.43
N ILE A 976 -44.47 9.46 -9.25
CA ILE A 976 -45.35 9.92 -10.33
C ILE A 976 -45.69 8.75 -11.26
N CYS A 977 -44.69 8.03 -11.76
CA CYS A 977 -44.91 6.89 -12.66
C CYS A 977 -45.79 5.81 -12.01
N THR A 978 -45.60 5.54 -10.72
CA THR A 978 -46.41 4.59 -9.95
C THR A 978 -47.86 5.06 -9.88
N ARG A 979 -48.10 6.31 -9.46
CA ARG A 979 -49.45 6.89 -9.37
C ARG A 979 -50.15 7.00 -10.72
N LEU A 980 -49.43 7.35 -11.78
CA LEU A 980 -49.96 7.36 -13.15
C LEU A 980 -50.32 5.95 -13.66
N THR A 981 -49.54 4.95 -13.23
CA THR A 981 -49.81 3.54 -13.52
C THR A 981 -51.01 3.02 -12.73
N GLU A 982 -51.20 3.45 -11.50
CA GLU A 982 -52.33 3.05 -10.65
C GLU A 982 -53.64 3.77 -11.03
N ALA A 983 -53.57 5.00 -11.53
CA ALA A 983 -54.74 5.79 -11.92
C ALA A 983 -55.53 5.19 -13.10
N GLN A 984 -54.92 4.31 -13.90
CA GLN A 984 -55.56 3.70 -15.07
C GLN A 984 -55.08 2.26 -15.31
N THR A 985 -55.73 1.54 -16.23
CA THR A 985 -55.55 0.08 -16.40
C THR A 985 -54.84 -0.35 -17.69
N HIS A 986 -54.58 0.56 -18.62
CA HIS A 986 -54.13 0.25 -19.99
C HIS A 986 -52.62 0.43 -20.18
N TYR A 987 -52.01 1.38 -19.47
CA TYR A 987 -50.61 1.75 -19.59
C TYR A 987 -49.84 1.45 -18.31
N ALA A 988 -48.55 1.22 -18.45
CA ALA A 988 -47.60 1.15 -17.35
C ALA A 988 -46.50 2.16 -17.58
N PHE A 989 -46.43 3.15 -16.71
CA PHE A 989 -45.36 4.14 -16.70
C PHE A 989 -44.24 3.62 -15.82
N GLU A 990 -43.04 3.55 -16.38
CA GLU A 990 -41.86 3.15 -15.62
C GLU A 990 -40.70 4.10 -15.86
N THR A 991 -39.95 4.41 -14.81
CA THR A 991 -38.72 5.15 -14.95
C THR A 991 -37.65 4.26 -15.53
N VAL A 992 -37.01 4.74 -16.60
CA VAL A 992 -35.90 4.04 -17.24
C VAL A 992 -34.63 4.88 -17.11
N SER A 993 -33.49 4.21 -16.94
CA SER A 993 -32.21 4.90 -16.79
C SER A 993 -31.13 4.18 -17.58
N PHE A 994 -30.64 4.85 -18.62
CA PHE A 994 -29.48 4.41 -19.40
C PHE A 994 -28.51 5.58 -19.58
N PRO A 995 -27.19 5.30 -19.72
CA PRO A 995 -26.24 6.34 -20.07
C PRO A 995 -26.53 6.82 -21.49
N ALA A 996 -26.53 8.14 -21.68
CA ALA A 996 -26.71 8.72 -23.00
C ALA A 996 -25.58 8.21 -23.92
N PRO A 997 -25.89 7.68 -25.13
CA PRO A 997 -24.86 7.29 -26.09
C PRO A 997 -23.86 8.43 -26.37
N ILE A 998 -22.62 8.10 -26.72
CA ILE A 998 -21.59 9.11 -26.99
C ILE A 998 -22.05 10.04 -28.11
N GLY A 999 -21.79 11.34 -27.91
CA GLY A 999 -22.21 12.42 -28.79
C GLY A 999 -23.70 12.78 -28.70
N THR A 1000 -24.56 12.10 -27.93
CA THR A 1000 -26.02 12.37 -27.84
C THR A 1000 -26.36 13.84 -27.66
N TRP A 1001 -25.55 14.55 -26.86
CA TRP A 1001 -25.70 15.97 -26.57
C TRP A 1001 -24.92 16.89 -27.52
N ARG A 1002 -24.55 16.42 -28.72
CA ARG A 1002 -23.90 17.26 -29.74
C ARG A 1002 -24.84 18.41 -30.07
N ARG A 1003 -24.44 19.61 -29.67
CA ARG A 1003 -25.19 20.83 -29.92
C ARG A 1003 -24.67 21.49 -31.18
N GLU A 1004 -25.58 22.00 -31.98
CA GLU A 1004 -25.22 22.93 -33.05
C GLU A 1004 -25.24 24.33 -32.47
N GLN A 1005 -24.11 25.03 -32.58
CA GLN A 1005 -23.95 26.38 -32.10
C GLN A 1005 -24.51 27.35 -33.16
N ASP A 1006 -25.61 28.00 -32.82
CA ASP A 1006 -26.00 29.26 -33.47
C ASP A 1006 -25.33 30.42 -32.69
N LYS A 1007 -25.18 31.58 -33.34
CA LYS A 1007 -24.36 32.74 -32.89
C LYS A 1007 -24.29 33.00 -31.38
N ASP A 1008 -25.39 32.79 -30.64
CA ASP A 1008 -25.47 33.04 -29.19
C ASP A 1008 -26.01 31.86 -28.35
N GLN A 1009 -26.44 30.73 -28.94
CA GLN A 1009 -27.07 29.62 -28.20
C GLN A 1009 -26.83 28.25 -28.86
N ALA A 1010 -26.52 27.24 -28.04
CA ALA A 1010 -26.28 25.88 -28.48
C ALA A 1010 -27.56 25.01 -28.34
N PHE A 1011 -28.03 24.38 -29.42
CA PHE A 1011 -29.27 23.59 -29.44
C PHE A 1011 -29.04 22.09 -29.63
N VAL A 1012 -29.84 21.26 -28.96
CA VAL A 1012 -29.95 19.82 -29.28
C VAL A 1012 -30.88 19.64 -30.48
N VAL A 1013 -30.44 18.86 -31.48
CA VAL A 1013 -31.24 18.56 -32.68
C VAL A 1013 -32.06 17.28 -32.46
N ALA A 1014 -33.39 17.40 -32.54
CA ALA A 1014 -34.32 16.31 -32.22
C ALA A 1014 -34.15 15.08 -33.13
N GLU A 1015 -33.93 15.29 -34.44
CA GLU A 1015 -33.70 14.22 -35.41
C GLU A 1015 -32.42 13.44 -35.11
N THR A 1016 -31.33 14.15 -34.78
CA THR A 1016 -30.05 13.54 -34.40
C THR A 1016 -30.19 12.73 -33.11
N LEU A 1017 -30.97 13.23 -32.15
CA LEU A 1017 -31.28 12.53 -30.91
C LEU A 1017 -32.11 11.25 -31.17
N TYR A 1018 -33.10 11.32 -32.05
CA TYR A 1018 -33.91 10.17 -32.46
C TYR A 1018 -33.05 9.06 -33.09
N GLU A 1019 -32.20 9.39 -34.06
CA GLU A 1019 -31.39 8.38 -34.75
C GLU A 1019 -30.46 7.60 -33.81
N ARG A 1020 -30.04 8.23 -32.70
CA ARG A 1020 -29.19 7.61 -31.68
C ARG A 1020 -29.95 6.77 -30.67
N LEU A 1021 -31.21 7.11 -30.40
CA LEU A 1021 -32.01 6.46 -29.35
C LEU A 1021 -33.02 5.45 -29.91
N LYS A 1022 -33.21 5.36 -31.23
CA LYS A 1022 -34.25 4.52 -31.85
C LYS A 1022 -34.18 3.03 -31.48
N SER A 1023 -33.03 2.51 -31.03
CA SER A 1023 -32.90 1.13 -30.56
C SER A 1023 -33.31 0.94 -29.09
N LYS A 1024 -33.30 2.01 -28.28
CA LYS A 1024 -33.48 1.93 -26.82
C LYS A 1024 -34.83 1.39 -26.37
N PRO A 1025 -35.98 1.71 -27.01
CA PRO A 1025 -37.26 1.14 -26.60
C PRO A 1025 -37.27 -0.39 -26.63
N LYS A 1026 -36.70 -0.98 -27.69
CA LYS A 1026 -36.55 -2.44 -27.80
C LYS A 1026 -35.59 -3.01 -26.75
N GLU A 1027 -34.46 -2.34 -26.50
CA GLU A 1027 -33.48 -2.76 -25.47
C GLU A 1027 -34.06 -2.72 -24.06
N LEU A 1028 -34.89 -1.73 -23.76
CA LEU A 1028 -35.53 -1.53 -22.46
C LEU A 1028 -36.81 -2.34 -22.30
N ALA A 1029 -37.27 -3.02 -23.35
CA ALA A 1029 -38.53 -3.75 -23.40
C ALA A 1029 -39.76 -2.87 -23.06
N VAL A 1030 -39.75 -1.64 -23.59
CA VAL A 1030 -40.87 -0.67 -23.53
C VAL A 1030 -41.45 -0.44 -24.93
N ASP A 1031 -42.75 -0.19 -25.01
CA ASP A 1031 -43.45 0.09 -26.26
C ASP A 1031 -43.21 1.52 -26.75
N GLN A 1032 -43.06 2.46 -25.82
CA GLN A 1032 -42.71 3.85 -26.08
C GLN A 1032 -41.68 4.37 -25.07
N LEU A 1033 -40.85 5.32 -25.51
CA LEU A 1033 -39.85 5.96 -24.65
C LEU A 1033 -39.97 7.49 -24.73
N ILE A 1034 -40.22 8.10 -23.59
CA ILE A 1034 -40.23 9.54 -23.36
C ILE A 1034 -38.85 9.96 -22.85
N CYS A 1035 -38.12 10.72 -23.66
CA CYS A 1035 -36.81 11.29 -23.33
C CYS A 1035 -36.99 12.73 -22.87
N MET A 1036 -36.76 12.99 -21.58
CA MET A 1036 -36.82 14.33 -21.01
C MET A 1036 -35.43 14.94 -20.87
N ILE A 1037 -35.23 16.14 -21.41
CA ILE A 1037 -33.92 16.82 -21.48
C ILE A 1037 -34.02 18.26 -20.97
N ASN A 1038 -32.96 18.81 -20.37
CA ASN A 1038 -32.94 20.21 -19.92
C ASN A 1038 -32.26 21.18 -20.88
N PHE A 1039 -32.12 20.81 -22.14
CA PHE A 1039 -31.44 21.64 -23.14
C PHE A 1039 -32.44 22.24 -24.12
N PRO A 1040 -32.16 23.42 -24.68
CA PRO A 1040 -32.98 23.98 -25.74
C PRO A 1040 -32.97 23.03 -26.94
N LEU A 1041 -34.16 22.60 -27.36
CA LEU A 1041 -34.38 21.62 -28.42
C LEU A 1041 -34.77 22.33 -29.72
N LYS A 1042 -34.26 21.88 -30.85
CA LYS A 1042 -34.66 22.34 -32.19
C LYS A 1042 -34.91 21.18 -33.14
N ASP A 1043 -35.68 21.45 -34.18
CA ASP A 1043 -35.77 20.63 -35.39
C ASP A 1043 -35.31 21.46 -36.61
N ALA A 1044 -35.46 20.91 -37.82
CA ALA A 1044 -35.08 21.61 -39.06
C ALA A 1044 -35.84 22.93 -39.32
N ARG A 1045 -36.95 23.21 -38.62
CA ARG A 1045 -37.87 24.32 -38.91
C ARG A 1045 -38.14 25.25 -37.71
N THR A 1046 -37.90 24.78 -36.49
CA THR A 1046 -38.35 25.42 -35.24
C THR A 1046 -37.30 25.28 -34.14
N ARG A 1047 -36.99 26.40 -33.46
CA ARG A 1047 -36.13 26.46 -32.28
C ARG A 1047 -36.98 26.46 -31.00
N TYR A 1048 -36.37 26.11 -29.86
CA TYR A 1048 -36.99 26.08 -28.53
C TYR A 1048 -38.24 25.20 -28.43
N LEU A 1049 -38.22 24.04 -29.08
CA LEU A 1049 -39.25 23.02 -28.94
C LEU A 1049 -39.34 22.55 -27.49
N TYR A 1050 -40.54 22.45 -26.95
CA TYR A 1050 -40.78 21.78 -25.64
C TYR A 1050 -41.24 20.32 -25.84
N TYR A 1051 -41.72 19.97 -27.03
CA TYR A 1051 -42.23 18.65 -27.40
C TYR A 1051 -41.91 18.32 -28.85
N TRP A 1052 -41.39 17.12 -29.09
CA TRP A 1052 -41.12 16.55 -30.42
C TRP A 1052 -41.41 15.05 -30.39
N ARG A 1053 -42.13 14.53 -31.39
CA ARG A 1053 -42.57 13.12 -31.42
C ARG A 1053 -42.25 12.46 -32.76
N ARG A 1054 -41.64 11.27 -32.67
CA ARG A 1054 -41.48 10.32 -33.77
C ARG A 1054 -41.48 8.92 -33.17
N ASP A 1055 -42.60 8.21 -33.28
CA ASP A 1055 -42.78 6.91 -32.62
C ASP A 1055 -41.67 5.92 -33.03
N PRO A 1056 -41.13 5.12 -32.07
CA PRO A 1056 -41.54 4.95 -30.67
C PRO A 1056 -40.93 5.96 -29.66
N LEU A 1057 -40.34 7.07 -30.13
CA LEU A 1057 -39.64 8.04 -29.30
C LEU A 1057 -40.35 9.39 -29.20
N ILE A 1058 -40.32 9.95 -28.00
CA ILE A 1058 -40.86 11.27 -27.71
C ILE A 1058 -39.78 12.04 -26.97
N VAL A 1059 -39.39 13.21 -27.47
CA VAL A 1059 -38.40 14.08 -26.84
C VAL A 1059 -39.12 15.29 -26.30
N THR A 1060 -38.93 15.57 -25.01
CA THR A 1060 -39.43 16.78 -24.37
C THR A 1060 -38.28 17.56 -23.75
N SER A 1061 -38.35 18.88 -23.88
CA SER A 1061 -37.36 19.80 -23.32
C SER A 1061 -38.00 20.68 -22.25
N THR A 1062 -37.44 20.61 -21.06
CA THR A 1062 -37.82 21.35 -19.85
C THR A 1062 -37.01 22.64 -19.65
N PHE A 1063 -36.14 22.98 -20.60
CA PHE A 1063 -35.30 24.17 -20.55
C PHE A 1063 -36.15 25.42 -20.20
N GLU A 1064 -35.76 26.18 -19.18
CA GLU A 1064 -36.50 27.34 -18.61
C GLU A 1064 -37.91 27.07 -18.06
N LEU A 1065 -38.45 25.85 -18.19
CA LEU A 1065 -39.80 25.50 -17.71
C LEU A 1065 -39.80 25.15 -16.23
N LEU A 1066 -38.75 24.48 -15.74
CA LEU A 1066 -38.67 24.12 -14.34
C LEU A 1066 -38.62 25.34 -13.41
N GLU A 1067 -37.94 26.40 -13.84
CA GLU A 1067 -37.82 27.66 -13.08
C GLU A 1067 -39.17 28.40 -12.93
N GLN A 1068 -40.15 28.07 -13.77
CA GLN A 1068 -41.49 28.66 -13.74
C GLN A 1068 -42.49 27.84 -12.90
N LEU A 1069 -42.08 26.67 -12.39
CA LEU A 1069 -42.89 25.84 -11.51
C LEU A 1069 -42.91 26.42 -10.10
N ASN A 1070 -44.00 26.17 -9.37
CA ASN A 1070 -44.11 26.57 -7.96
C ASN A 1070 -44.91 25.52 -7.18
N GLU A 1071 -44.69 25.47 -5.86
CA GLU A 1071 -45.26 24.45 -4.98
C GLU A 1071 -46.80 24.53 -4.85
N ARG A 1072 -47.45 25.62 -5.29
CA ARG A 1072 -48.87 25.88 -5.00
C ARG A 1072 -49.81 25.70 -6.21
N GLU A 1073 -49.40 26.13 -7.40
CA GLU A 1073 -50.26 26.24 -8.58
C GLU A 1073 -49.74 25.46 -9.80
N PHE A 1074 -48.42 25.42 -10.03
CA PHE A 1074 -47.82 24.77 -11.20
C PHE A 1074 -46.78 23.76 -10.76
N THR A 1075 -47.24 22.54 -10.49
CA THR A 1075 -46.38 21.48 -9.93
C THR A 1075 -45.78 20.58 -11.01
N VAL A 1076 -44.67 19.91 -10.67
CA VAL A 1076 -43.99 18.97 -11.56
C VAL A 1076 -44.90 17.78 -11.89
N GLU A 1077 -45.68 17.32 -10.93
CA GLU A 1077 -46.60 16.20 -11.09
C GLU A 1077 -47.71 16.51 -12.10
N ARG A 1078 -48.27 17.73 -12.07
CA ARG A 1078 -49.24 18.19 -13.07
C ARG A 1078 -48.61 18.23 -14.47
N MET A 1079 -47.42 18.81 -14.58
CA MET A 1079 -46.67 18.81 -15.85
C MET A 1079 -46.47 17.38 -16.39
N MET A 1080 -46.06 16.44 -15.53
CA MET A 1080 -45.83 15.05 -15.92
C MET A 1080 -47.11 14.31 -16.28
N ALA A 1081 -48.20 14.54 -15.54
CA ALA A 1081 -49.52 14.00 -15.86
C ALA A 1081 -50.01 14.50 -17.23
N HIS A 1082 -49.82 15.78 -17.54
CA HIS A 1082 -50.23 16.34 -18.83
C HIS A 1082 -49.40 15.78 -19.99
N LEU A 1083 -48.08 15.67 -19.80
CA LEU A 1083 -47.21 15.02 -20.77
C LEU A 1083 -47.65 13.58 -21.02
N ALA A 1084 -47.88 12.79 -19.96
CA ALA A 1084 -48.35 11.41 -20.07
C ALA A 1084 -49.72 11.32 -20.79
N ALA A 1085 -50.67 12.22 -20.46
CA ALA A 1085 -51.98 12.26 -21.08
C ALA A 1085 -51.91 12.62 -22.57
N ALA A 1086 -51.05 13.57 -22.96
CA ALA A 1086 -50.82 13.94 -24.36
C ALA A 1086 -50.16 12.80 -25.17
N VAL A 1087 -49.24 12.07 -24.56
CA VAL A 1087 -48.60 10.89 -25.17
C VAL A 1087 -49.62 9.77 -25.41
N VAL A 1088 -50.36 9.41 -24.36
CA VAL A 1088 -51.41 8.36 -24.40
C VAL A 1088 -52.55 8.72 -25.35
N ALA A 1089 -52.91 10.00 -25.46
CA ALA A 1089 -53.93 10.46 -26.40
C ALA A 1089 -53.64 10.01 -27.83
N GLY A 1090 -52.36 10.02 -28.24
CA GLY A 1090 -51.95 9.46 -29.53
C GLY A 1090 -52.62 10.11 -30.75
N ILE A 1091 -52.98 11.40 -30.64
CA ILE A 1091 -53.56 12.22 -31.71
C ILE A 1091 -52.70 13.48 -31.93
N PRO A 1092 -52.70 14.09 -33.13
CA PRO A 1092 -51.87 15.26 -33.41
C PRO A 1092 -52.23 16.46 -32.53
N PRO A 1093 -51.24 17.27 -32.09
CA PRO A 1093 -51.52 18.53 -31.42
C PRO A 1093 -52.22 19.52 -32.36
N HIS A 1094 -52.83 20.56 -31.78
CA HIS A 1094 -53.42 21.62 -32.57
C HIS A 1094 -52.39 22.34 -33.46
N PRO A 1095 -52.78 22.86 -34.64
CA PRO A 1095 -51.95 23.78 -35.41
C PRO A 1095 -51.62 25.07 -34.62
N ARG A 1096 -50.57 25.79 -35.05
CA ARG A 1096 -50.19 27.09 -34.45
C ARG A 1096 -51.40 28.03 -34.37
N ARG A 1097 -51.62 28.63 -33.20
CA ARG A 1097 -52.72 29.58 -32.91
C ARG A 1097 -54.14 28.99 -33.03
N VAL A 1098 -54.30 27.67 -32.96
CA VAL A 1098 -55.59 26.98 -33.03
C VAL A 1098 -55.82 26.18 -31.74
N GLY A 1099 -57.07 26.11 -31.28
CA GLY A 1099 -57.45 25.36 -30.07
C GLY A 1099 -57.26 26.15 -28.78
N PRO A 1100 -57.89 25.72 -27.67
CA PRO A 1100 -57.84 26.47 -26.42
C PRO A 1100 -56.58 26.13 -25.62
N ALA A 1101 -56.05 27.11 -24.87
CA ALA A 1101 -54.79 27.02 -24.13
C ALA A 1101 -54.84 26.08 -22.91
N ASP A 1102 -56.03 25.63 -22.52
CA ASP A 1102 -56.31 24.67 -21.45
C ASP A 1102 -56.44 23.23 -22.00
N CYS A 1103 -56.15 22.98 -23.28
CA CYS A 1103 -56.10 21.64 -23.85
C CYS A 1103 -54.69 21.04 -23.74
N PRO A 1104 -54.52 19.78 -23.29
CA PRO A 1104 -53.20 19.11 -23.27
C PRO A 1104 -52.50 19.01 -24.62
N LEU A 1105 -53.23 19.24 -25.72
CA LEU A 1105 -52.74 19.18 -27.10
C LEU A 1105 -52.59 20.57 -27.74
N TYR A 1106 -52.63 21.64 -26.95
CA TYR A 1106 -52.45 23.01 -27.41
C TYR A 1106 -51.01 23.28 -27.89
N TYR A 1107 -50.86 24.01 -29.01
CA TYR A 1107 -49.54 24.42 -29.50
C TYR A 1107 -49.02 25.61 -28.68
N ASN A 1108 -48.26 25.33 -27.64
CA ASN A 1108 -47.65 26.33 -26.78
C ASN A 1108 -46.36 26.94 -27.37
N SER A 1109 -46.49 27.88 -28.30
CA SER A 1109 -45.34 28.57 -28.92
C SER A 1109 -44.57 29.47 -27.95
N GLU A 1110 -45.24 29.93 -26.90
CA GLU A 1110 -44.71 30.89 -25.92
C GLU A 1110 -44.11 30.21 -24.68
N ARG A 1111 -44.12 28.87 -24.63
CA ARG A 1111 -43.68 28.07 -23.47
C ARG A 1111 -44.35 28.50 -22.16
N ASN A 1112 -45.59 28.98 -22.22
CA ASN A 1112 -46.35 29.43 -21.05
C ASN A 1112 -46.63 28.24 -20.10
N ILE A 1113 -46.21 28.35 -18.84
CA ILE A 1113 -46.34 27.26 -17.86
C ILE A 1113 -47.80 26.85 -17.59
N ARG A 1114 -48.77 27.77 -17.74
CA ARG A 1114 -50.20 27.46 -17.51
C ARG A 1114 -50.74 26.42 -18.48
N SER A 1115 -50.26 26.43 -19.71
CA SER A 1115 -50.63 25.46 -20.75
C SER A 1115 -49.88 24.13 -20.64
N ILE A 1116 -48.99 23.99 -19.65
CA ILE A 1116 -48.17 22.80 -19.41
C ILE A 1116 -48.46 22.19 -18.03
N ALA A 1117 -48.68 22.99 -16.99
CA ALA A 1117 -48.89 22.53 -15.60
C ALA A 1117 -50.16 23.11 -14.95
N GLY A 1118 -50.94 23.93 -15.65
CA GLY A 1118 -52.25 24.42 -15.19
C GLY A 1118 -53.37 23.38 -15.34
N ARG A 1119 -54.61 23.66 -14.96
CA ARG A 1119 -55.70 22.67 -15.07
C ARG A 1119 -56.10 22.44 -16.54
N LEU A 1120 -55.70 21.31 -17.12
CA LEU A 1120 -55.96 21.01 -18.52
C LEU A 1120 -57.10 20.00 -18.73
N THR A 1121 -57.90 20.20 -19.78
CA THR A 1121 -58.93 19.25 -20.21
C THR A 1121 -59.00 19.14 -21.74
N PHE A 1122 -59.28 17.94 -22.27
CA PHE A 1122 -59.42 17.78 -23.73
C PHE A 1122 -60.63 18.56 -24.27
N CYS A 1123 -60.37 19.45 -25.22
CA CYS A 1123 -61.40 20.26 -25.87
C CYS A 1123 -62.36 19.39 -26.72
N ALA A 1124 -63.54 19.93 -27.04
CA ALA A 1124 -64.56 19.21 -27.82
C ALA A 1124 -64.03 18.69 -29.18
N ASN A 1125 -63.12 19.42 -29.82
CA ASN A 1125 -62.52 19.01 -31.09
C ASN A 1125 -61.56 17.83 -30.94
N CYS A 1126 -60.73 17.80 -29.89
CA CYS A 1126 -59.86 16.66 -29.60
C CYS A 1126 -60.68 15.41 -29.23
N ARG A 1127 -61.74 15.56 -28.41
CA ARG A 1127 -62.63 14.45 -28.04
C ARG A 1127 -63.24 13.75 -29.25
N LYS A 1128 -63.61 14.50 -30.29
CA LYS A 1128 -64.17 13.95 -31.56
C LYS A 1128 -63.16 13.10 -32.35
N GLN A 1129 -61.86 13.24 -32.10
CA GLN A 1129 -60.82 12.47 -32.79
C GLN A 1129 -60.65 11.05 -32.20
N PHE A 1130 -61.14 10.80 -30.97
CA PHE A 1130 -61.13 9.49 -30.34
C PHE A 1130 -62.28 8.61 -30.86
N LYS A 1131 -62.08 7.99 -32.03
CA LYS A 1131 -63.07 7.14 -32.70
C LYS A 1131 -62.86 5.65 -32.36
N GLY A 1132 -63.97 4.92 -32.24
CA GLY A 1132 -63.99 3.48 -31.96
C GLY A 1132 -63.64 3.12 -30.51
N LYS A 1133 -63.71 1.82 -30.19
CA LYS A 1133 -63.50 1.29 -28.83
C LYS A 1133 -62.12 1.64 -28.26
N ASN A 1134 -61.06 1.40 -29.03
CA ASN A 1134 -59.67 1.74 -28.65
C ASN A 1134 -59.47 3.27 -28.50
N GLY A 1135 -60.15 4.09 -29.30
CA GLY A 1135 -60.15 5.54 -29.12
C GLY A 1135 -60.75 5.98 -27.78
N GLN A 1136 -61.89 5.39 -27.39
CA GLN A 1136 -62.55 5.70 -26.12
C GLN A 1136 -61.75 5.22 -24.91
N GLU A 1137 -61.12 4.04 -24.98
CA GLU A 1137 -60.22 3.53 -23.93
C GLU A 1137 -59.01 4.46 -23.71
N ARG A 1138 -58.41 4.98 -24.79
CA ARG A 1138 -57.32 5.98 -24.71
C ARG A 1138 -57.77 7.30 -24.11
N LEU A 1139 -58.97 7.77 -24.46
CA LEU A 1139 -59.54 8.98 -23.89
C LEU A 1139 -59.76 8.84 -22.38
N GLN A 1140 -60.31 7.70 -21.95
CA GLN A 1140 -60.54 7.40 -20.53
C GLN A 1140 -59.23 7.31 -19.75
N ALA A 1141 -58.23 6.59 -20.28
CA ALA A 1141 -56.90 6.51 -19.67
C ALA A 1141 -56.25 7.90 -19.56
N ALA A 1142 -56.30 8.71 -20.62
CA ALA A 1142 -55.75 10.06 -20.61
C ALA A 1142 -56.47 10.97 -19.59
N GLN A 1143 -57.79 10.86 -19.45
CA GLN A 1143 -58.55 11.62 -18.44
C GLN A 1143 -58.21 11.21 -17.01
N HIS A 1144 -58.06 9.91 -16.73
CA HIS A 1144 -57.66 9.43 -15.41
C HIS A 1144 -56.22 9.86 -15.07
N ILE A 1145 -55.32 9.88 -16.05
CA ILE A 1145 -53.95 10.41 -15.90
C ILE A 1145 -54.00 11.89 -15.51
N LEU A 1146 -54.81 12.72 -16.19
CA LEU A 1146 -54.99 14.14 -15.82
C LEU A 1146 -55.55 14.27 -14.40
N ALA A 1147 -56.52 13.42 -14.01
CA ALA A 1147 -57.14 13.46 -12.70
C ALA A 1147 -56.25 12.94 -11.55
N ALA A 1148 -55.16 12.23 -11.86
CA ALA A 1148 -54.22 11.76 -10.86
C ALA A 1148 -53.59 12.90 -10.07
N TYR A 1149 -53.46 14.08 -10.69
CA TYR A 1149 -52.96 15.33 -10.11
C TYR A 1149 -53.87 16.50 -10.52
N PRO A 1150 -54.99 16.72 -9.82
CA PRO A 1150 -56.04 17.68 -10.20
C PRO A 1150 -55.63 19.15 -10.00
#